data_AF-A0A850GEC6-F1
#
_entry.id   AF-A0A850GEC6-F1
#
_cell.length_a   1.000
_cell.length_b   1.000
_cell.length_c   1.000
_cell.angle_alpha   90.00
_cell.angle_beta   90.00
_cell.angle_gamma   90.00
#
_symmetry.space_group_name_H-M   'P 1'
#
loop_
_entity.id
_entity.type
_entity.pdbx_description
1 polymer ?
#
loop_
_entity_poly.entity_id
_entity_poly.type
_entity_poly.pdbx_seq_one_letter_code
_entity_poly.pdbx_strand_id
1 'polypeptide(L)'
;MRSRFVLDSLLSVTCFALACTDDADDTGDTLAEESGTQDEATAEGTSAESEDDSDDSSSGSESDSDSDSSSDTDADADADADADSDAEAEAEESDESSSETGDPLDPCTCAQPWTFVGALTIDAANPAQLEPCLTRIEGNLDVGNVAGPEALAGLSHLREVTGLTLIDDTPLTDLEPFSCLESVASNLFITDNDHLTSLHGLERLSLVNNLTIQNNPALTDLSGLEGEISSTGLLVLANNNALVHLDGLTGLSGAFNSVRLYGNASLVDLQGIEGLFSGVVPRQLEIHDTTALVSLSGLEQLVDVPRLLLENVDGLSELDALGGLEHIGDLRLFENDLLTDLGGLDSLAAVEWMFIRDNPNLTTLAGAPALTDIDHLELTRNPALVDFMDLSAAAIQAQRVILDDDDLLTGLPEFTGVSESPVYLSIARCDGIDGLEDLAAITSLGGLEVTENPHIDSLAGLEQLGDINRLIISNQPEITELSALANLDTIQGWLELRGTGLVDLAPLAGLQTLGNLWLEQNPALASLTGLEQINVIPGDARLSANPSLLDLHGLSGLQEVGGALELGACTITEFNNQGSATGTPALHSLAGLDQLEHAEGLLIAGNSQLTSLAGAPALTSVGELDIHDNANLSAAEIDAFMAAIDISEASVCDLGNFDCDWCQSGFIPQ
;
A
#
# COMPACT_ATOMS: atom_id res chain seq x y z
N MET A 1 -35.54 -31.99 7.26
CA MET A 1 -34.21 -32.38 6.71
C MET A 1 -34.16 -31.92 5.27
N ARG A 2 -33.92 -30.62 5.10
CA ARG A 2 -33.75 -29.83 3.88
C ARG A 2 -33.44 -28.39 4.36
N SER A 3 -32.60 -27.68 3.60
CA SER A 3 -32.35 -26.23 3.59
C SER A 3 -31.54 -25.61 4.75
N ARG A 4 -30.29 -25.23 4.42
CA ARG A 4 -29.53 -24.00 4.77
C ARG A 4 -28.12 -24.15 4.17
N PHE A 5 -27.41 -23.05 3.90
CA PHE A 5 -26.35 -22.84 2.88
C PHE A 5 -27.00 -22.54 1.52
N VAL A 6 -26.87 -21.37 0.89
CA VAL A 6 -25.81 -20.35 0.87
C VAL A 6 -26.48 -18.96 0.85
N LEU A 7 -26.02 -18.06 1.72
CA LEU A 7 -26.35 -16.62 1.75
C LEU A 7 -25.30 -15.99 2.68
N ASP A 8 -24.08 -15.84 2.16
CA ASP A 8 -23.02 -14.99 2.72
C ASP A 8 -21.89 -14.90 1.68
N SER A 9 -22.08 -14.03 0.69
CA SER A 9 -21.04 -13.55 -0.22
C SER A 9 -21.48 -12.27 -0.96
N LEU A 10 -22.18 -11.39 -0.24
CA LEU A 10 -22.51 -10.03 -0.69
C LEU A 10 -22.29 -9.06 0.47
N LEU A 11 -21.03 -8.90 0.89
CA LEU A 11 -20.53 -7.80 1.73
C LEU A 11 -19.01 -7.88 1.84
N SER A 12 -18.31 -7.43 0.79
CA SER A 12 -16.94 -6.89 0.93
C SER A 12 -16.65 -5.94 -0.23
N VAL A 13 -17.32 -4.79 -0.20
CA VAL A 13 -16.89 -3.58 -0.92
C VAL A 13 -17.09 -2.45 0.07
N THR A 14 -16.07 -2.18 0.90
CA THR A 14 -15.72 -0.88 1.54
C THR A 14 -14.85 -1.11 2.78
N CYS A 15 -13.53 -1.19 2.59
CA CYS A 15 -12.52 -0.73 3.54
C CYS A 15 -11.14 -0.79 2.86
N PHE A 16 -10.69 0.32 2.30
CA PHE A 16 -9.27 0.57 2.05
C PHE A 16 -9.05 2.06 2.23
N ALA A 17 -8.91 2.44 3.49
CA ALA A 17 -8.40 3.71 3.98
C ALA A 17 -8.41 3.64 5.51
N LEU A 18 -7.39 3.04 6.11
CA LEU A 18 -6.85 3.41 7.42
C LEU A 18 -5.53 2.67 7.61
N ALA A 19 -4.58 3.35 8.24
CA ALA A 19 -3.21 2.93 8.50
C ALA A 19 -3.09 1.48 9.02
N CYS A 20 -2.19 0.71 8.40
CA CYS A 20 -1.54 -0.41 9.05
C CYS A 20 -0.08 -0.01 9.28
N THR A 21 0.20 0.47 10.50
CA THR A 21 1.46 0.17 11.19
C THR A 21 1.14 -1.07 12.00
N ASP A 22 1.78 -2.20 11.74
CA ASP A 22 1.86 -3.28 12.71
C ASP A 22 3.15 -4.06 12.46
N ASP A 23 4.02 -3.96 13.47
CA ASP A 23 5.12 -4.85 13.80
C ASP A 23 4.67 -6.32 13.80
N ALA A 24 5.47 -7.20 13.19
CA ALA A 24 5.72 -8.53 13.73
C ALA A 24 6.92 -9.20 13.01
N ASP A 25 8.00 -9.34 13.77
CA ASP A 25 9.09 -10.31 13.61
C ASP A 25 8.64 -11.67 13.02
N ASP A 26 9.30 -12.14 11.96
CA ASP A 26 9.41 -13.58 11.69
C ASP A 26 10.87 -13.97 11.50
N THR A 27 11.51 -14.32 12.61
CA THR A 27 12.84 -14.94 12.63
C THR A 27 12.71 -16.46 12.46
N GLY A 28 13.09 -16.92 11.27
CA GLY A 28 13.94 -18.10 11.01
C GLY A 28 13.78 -19.41 11.82
N ASP A 29 13.59 -20.47 11.03
CA ASP A 29 14.31 -21.75 11.09
C ASP A 29 13.64 -22.93 11.83
N THR A 30 13.30 -23.98 11.08
CA THR A 30 13.92 -25.33 11.18
C THR A 30 13.05 -26.41 10.54
N LEU A 31 13.49 -26.88 9.36
CA LEU A 31 12.99 -28.10 8.73
C LEU A 31 13.51 -29.32 9.50
N ALA A 32 12.62 -29.99 10.25
CA ALA A 32 12.90 -31.28 10.87
C ALA A 32 12.19 -32.43 10.13
N GLU A 33 13.04 -33.31 9.60
CA GLU A 33 12.87 -34.73 9.27
C GLU A 33 11.47 -35.37 9.44
N GLU A 34 10.89 -35.85 8.33
CA GLU A 34 10.12 -37.09 8.33
C GLU A 34 10.72 -38.12 7.37
N SER A 35 10.97 -39.28 7.97
CA SER A 35 11.50 -40.51 7.40
C SER A 35 10.55 -41.13 6.35
N GLY A 36 11.07 -41.38 5.15
CA GLY A 36 10.43 -42.21 4.13
C GLY A 36 11.41 -43.22 3.55
N THR A 37 11.31 -44.47 3.97
CA THR A 37 12.03 -45.65 3.46
C THR A 37 11.64 -45.98 2.02
N GLN A 38 12.60 -46.29 1.13
CA GLN A 38 12.70 -47.57 0.40
C GLN A 38 13.80 -47.60 -0.71
N ASP A 39 14.57 -48.70 -0.63
CA ASP A 39 15.10 -49.56 -1.69
C ASP A 39 16.24 -49.12 -2.65
N GLU A 40 17.41 -49.72 -2.34
CA GLU A 40 18.44 -50.35 -3.18
C GLU A 40 18.34 -50.28 -4.73
N ALA A 41 19.43 -49.88 -5.40
CA ALA A 41 20.26 -50.77 -6.23
C ALA A 41 21.41 -50.05 -6.98
N THR A 42 22.65 -50.32 -6.53
CA THR A 42 23.86 -50.68 -7.29
C THR A 42 24.15 -50.16 -8.72
N ALA A 43 25.34 -49.53 -8.83
CA ALA A 43 26.52 -49.95 -9.63
C ALA A 43 26.99 -49.08 -10.83
N GLU A 44 28.22 -48.58 -10.64
CA GLU A 44 29.39 -48.55 -11.55
C GLU A 44 29.34 -47.81 -12.90
N GLY A 45 30.36 -46.96 -13.13
CA GLY A 45 31.03 -46.93 -14.44
C GLY A 45 31.63 -45.60 -14.94
N THR A 46 32.81 -45.24 -14.42
CA THR A 46 34.02 -44.77 -15.15
C THR A 46 33.99 -43.61 -16.17
N SER A 47 34.83 -42.61 -15.85
CA SER A 47 35.92 -42.01 -16.67
C SER A 47 35.58 -41.13 -17.88
N ALA A 48 36.37 -40.15 -18.33
CA ALA A 48 37.51 -39.34 -17.90
C ALA A 48 37.87 -38.51 -19.16
N GLU A 49 38.34 -37.26 -18.99
CA GLU A 49 39.26 -36.52 -19.90
C GLU A 49 38.73 -36.18 -21.34
N SER A 50 39.01 -35.07 -22.02
CA SER A 50 39.98 -33.97 -21.91
C SER A 50 39.68 -32.93 -23.01
N GLU A 51 39.94 -31.66 -22.70
CA GLU A 51 40.76 -30.67 -23.47
C GLU A 51 40.34 -30.06 -24.83
N ASP A 52 40.71 -28.76 -24.89
CA ASP A 52 41.19 -27.93 -25.99
C ASP A 52 40.27 -26.87 -26.66
N ASP A 53 40.42 -25.63 -26.17
CA ASP A 53 41.09 -24.49 -26.80
C ASP A 53 40.84 -24.17 -28.28
N SER A 54 40.44 -22.92 -28.54
CA SER A 54 41.30 -21.98 -29.29
C SER A 54 40.73 -20.55 -29.35
N ASP A 55 41.56 -19.61 -28.90
CA ASP A 55 41.54 -18.17 -29.18
C ASP A 55 41.50 -17.83 -30.69
N ASP A 56 40.96 -16.66 -31.06
CA ASP A 56 41.81 -15.63 -31.68
C ASP A 56 41.16 -14.24 -31.65
N SER A 57 42.01 -13.24 -31.45
CA SER A 57 41.74 -11.81 -31.34
C SER A 57 42.21 -11.12 -32.62
N SER A 58 41.54 -10.06 -33.08
CA SER A 58 42.29 -8.87 -33.57
C SER A 58 41.41 -7.67 -33.87
N SER A 59 41.84 -6.57 -33.28
CA SER A 59 41.63 -5.14 -33.51
C SER A 59 41.65 -4.63 -34.97
N GLY A 60 41.02 -3.48 -35.19
CA GLY A 60 41.34 -2.55 -36.28
C GLY A 60 40.54 -1.24 -36.21
N SER A 61 41.22 -0.14 -35.95
CA SER A 61 40.73 1.23 -35.72
C SER A 61 40.89 2.15 -36.96
N GLU A 62 40.27 3.34 -36.88
CA GLU A 62 40.53 4.59 -37.67
C GLU A 62 39.98 4.61 -39.12
N SER A 63 39.47 5.70 -39.73
CA SER A 63 39.27 7.13 -39.41
C SER A 63 38.53 7.80 -40.60
N ASP A 64 37.78 8.87 -40.33
CA ASP A 64 37.54 10.11 -41.10
C ASP A 64 37.40 10.14 -42.64
N SER A 65 36.36 10.82 -43.14
CA SER A 65 36.53 12.06 -43.94
C SER A 65 35.20 12.72 -44.35
N ASP A 66 35.17 14.03 -44.17
CA ASP A 66 34.17 15.05 -44.55
C ASP A 66 33.81 15.14 -46.05
N SER A 67 32.67 15.80 -46.33
CA SER A 67 32.58 17.13 -47.01
C SER A 67 31.52 17.26 -48.13
N ASP A 68 30.73 18.34 -47.95
CA ASP A 68 30.24 19.32 -48.94
C ASP A 68 29.22 18.91 -50.03
N SER A 69 28.30 19.74 -50.53
CA SER A 69 27.68 21.03 -50.16
C SER A 69 26.73 21.44 -51.31
N SER A 70 25.67 22.19 -51.02
CA SER A 70 24.99 23.18 -51.90
C SER A 70 24.24 22.66 -53.17
N SER A 71 23.24 23.30 -53.77
CA SER A 71 22.71 24.67 -53.73
C SER A 71 21.31 24.73 -54.39
N ASP A 72 20.60 25.81 -54.07
CA ASP A 72 19.30 26.31 -54.57
C ASP A 72 19.10 26.38 -56.10
N THR A 73 17.82 26.41 -56.52
CA THR A 73 17.26 27.42 -57.47
C THR A 73 15.72 27.44 -57.45
N ASP A 74 15.17 28.49 -56.82
CA ASP A 74 14.20 29.47 -57.32
C ASP A 74 13.29 29.21 -58.55
N ALA A 75 11.99 29.41 -58.30
CA ALA A 75 11.13 30.49 -58.84
C ALA A 75 10.11 30.28 -59.98
N ASP A 76 9.01 31.00 -59.75
CA ASP A 76 7.99 31.58 -60.63
C ASP A 76 6.80 30.70 -61.10
N ALA A 77 5.57 31.18 -61.24
CA ALA A 77 4.75 32.31 -60.74
C ALA A 77 3.47 32.30 -61.60
N ASP A 78 2.38 32.85 -61.06
CA ASP A 78 1.24 33.47 -61.76
C ASP A 78 0.24 32.59 -62.55
N ALA A 79 -1.07 32.84 -62.59
CA ALA A 79 -1.96 33.81 -61.94
C ALA A 79 -3.42 33.53 -62.40
N ASP A 80 -4.38 34.00 -61.60
CA ASP A 80 -5.66 34.64 -61.99
C ASP A 80 -6.74 33.83 -62.77
N ALA A 81 -8.06 33.98 -62.58
CA ALA A 81 -8.89 34.88 -61.77
C ALA A 81 -10.39 34.51 -61.92
N ASP A 82 -11.21 35.02 -60.98
CA ASP A 82 -12.61 35.50 -61.10
C ASP A 82 -13.75 34.53 -61.50
N ALA A 83 -15.01 34.67 -61.07
CA ALA A 83 -15.72 35.44 -60.05
C ALA A 83 -17.21 34.98 -60.04
N ASP A 84 -17.82 35.04 -58.85
CA ASP A 84 -19.21 35.40 -58.49
C ASP A 84 -20.51 34.82 -59.12
N SER A 85 -21.48 34.73 -58.19
CA SER A 85 -22.95 34.81 -58.29
C SER A 85 -23.75 33.58 -58.72
N ASP A 86 -24.55 33.02 -57.81
CA ASP A 86 -25.96 33.40 -57.67
C ASP A 86 -26.63 32.69 -56.49
N ALA A 87 -27.46 33.45 -55.77
CA ALA A 87 -28.37 32.97 -54.74
C ALA A 87 -29.76 32.79 -55.37
N GLU A 88 -30.41 31.64 -55.16
CA GLU A 88 -31.86 31.54 -55.15
C GLU A 88 -32.33 30.62 -54.02
N ALA A 89 -33.42 31.06 -53.38
CA ALA A 89 -34.13 30.45 -52.27
C ALA A 89 -35.23 29.49 -52.77
N GLU A 90 -36.04 29.01 -51.82
CA GLU A 90 -37.25 28.16 -51.93
C GLU A 90 -36.93 26.65 -51.94
N ALA A 91 -37.51 25.78 -51.10
CA ALA A 91 -38.71 25.88 -50.29
C ALA A 91 -38.65 24.86 -49.13
N GLU A 92 -39.32 25.20 -48.04
CA GLU A 92 -39.72 24.25 -47.00
C GLU A 92 -40.68 23.20 -47.59
N GLU A 93 -40.38 21.92 -47.35
CA GLU A 93 -41.37 20.85 -47.41
C GLU A 93 -41.43 20.22 -46.01
N SER A 94 -42.65 20.24 -45.50
CA SER A 94 -43.09 19.75 -44.20
C SER A 94 -42.97 18.24 -44.09
N ASP A 95 -42.25 17.76 -43.07
CA ASP A 95 -42.33 16.36 -42.61
C ASP A 95 -43.69 16.10 -41.95
N GLU A 96 -44.61 15.50 -42.70
CA GLU A 96 -45.73 14.75 -42.15
C GLU A 96 -45.39 13.26 -42.09
N SER A 97 -45.11 12.80 -40.87
CA SER A 97 -45.62 11.57 -40.24
C SER A 97 -46.08 10.39 -41.13
N SER A 98 -45.52 9.23 -40.79
CA SER A 98 -46.08 7.86 -40.82
C SER A 98 -45.80 6.98 -42.04
N SER A 99 -44.79 6.13 -41.93
CA SER A 99 -45.02 4.71 -41.62
C SER A 99 -43.68 4.02 -41.39
N GLU A 100 -43.43 3.63 -40.14
CA GLU A 100 -42.44 2.61 -39.81
C GLU A 100 -42.88 1.30 -40.49
N THR A 101 -42.25 1.00 -41.62
CA THR A 101 -42.02 -0.39 -41.98
C THR A 101 -40.54 -0.63 -41.75
N GLY A 102 -40.21 -1.16 -40.58
CA GLY A 102 -38.90 -1.71 -40.29
C GLY A 102 -38.48 -2.69 -41.38
N ASP A 103 -37.18 -2.77 -41.62
CA ASP A 103 -36.59 -3.70 -42.57
C ASP A 103 -37.08 -5.14 -42.23
N PRO A 104 -37.83 -5.83 -43.11
CA PRO A 104 -38.46 -7.12 -42.78
C PRO A 104 -37.47 -8.29 -42.62
N LEU A 105 -36.18 -8.00 -42.40
CA LEU A 105 -35.09 -8.94 -42.21
C LEU A 105 -34.33 -8.74 -40.89
N ASP A 106 -34.65 -7.73 -40.06
CA ASP A 106 -34.01 -7.58 -38.75
C ASP A 106 -34.60 -8.59 -37.73
N PRO A 107 -33.81 -9.57 -37.22
CA PRO A 107 -34.30 -10.60 -36.29
C PRO A 107 -34.82 -10.01 -34.97
N CYS A 108 -34.49 -8.76 -34.66
CA CYS A 108 -34.94 -8.05 -33.48
C CYS A 108 -36.31 -7.37 -33.67
N THR A 109 -36.94 -7.49 -34.84
CA THR A 109 -38.26 -6.92 -35.10
C THR A 109 -39.35 -7.74 -34.44
N CYS A 110 -40.16 -7.07 -33.62
CA CYS A 110 -41.23 -7.71 -32.88
C CYS A 110 -42.59 -7.16 -33.33
N ALA A 111 -43.55 -8.05 -33.64
CA ALA A 111 -44.88 -7.67 -34.10
C ALA A 111 -45.75 -7.06 -32.99
N GLN A 112 -45.57 -7.46 -31.74
CA GLN A 112 -46.33 -7.00 -30.57
C GLN A 112 -45.38 -6.87 -29.35
N PRO A 113 -44.56 -5.80 -29.28
CA PRO A 113 -43.60 -5.63 -28.20
C PRO A 113 -44.30 -5.36 -26.88
N TRP A 114 -43.75 -5.89 -25.79
CA TRP A 114 -44.25 -5.64 -24.44
C TRP A 114 -43.13 -5.46 -23.43
N THR A 115 -43.47 -4.82 -22.30
CA THR A 115 -42.56 -4.47 -21.21
C THR A 115 -42.90 -5.26 -19.95
N PHE A 116 -41.90 -5.90 -19.35
CA PHE A 116 -41.99 -6.45 -18.01
C PHE A 116 -41.59 -5.38 -16.98
N VAL A 117 -42.34 -5.24 -15.89
CA VAL A 117 -42.05 -4.27 -14.82
C VAL A 117 -41.73 -5.01 -13.53
N GLY A 118 -40.57 -4.70 -12.93
CA GLY A 118 -40.05 -5.36 -11.73
C GLY A 118 -38.86 -6.27 -12.02
N ALA A 119 -38.31 -6.86 -10.96
CA ALA A 119 -37.22 -7.83 -11.08
C ALA A 119 -37.73 -9.18 -11.61
N LEU A 120 -36.93 -9.80 -12.48
CA LEU A 120 -37.22 -11.09 -13.10
C LEU A 120 -36.05 -12.04 -12.84
N THR A 121 -36.32 -13.22 -12.30
CA THR A 121 -35.32 -14.28 -12.12
C THR A 121 -35.69 -15.48 -12.98
N ILE A 122 -34.72 -16.02 -13.71
CA ILE A 122 -34.85 -17.21 -14.55
C ILE A 122 -33.82 -18.24 -14.08
N ASP A 123 -34.32 -19.34 -13.50
CA ASP A 123 -33.47 -20.40 -12.97
C ASP A 123 -34.18 -21.77 -13.05
N ALA A 124 -33.51 -22.85 -12.61
CA ALA A 124 -34.10 -24.19 -12.55
C ALA A 124 -35.38 -24.29 -11.69
N ALA A 125 -35.54 -23.43 -10.67
CA ALA A 125 -36.72 -23.37 -9.82
C ALA A 125 -37.84 -22.50 -10.42
N ASN A 126 -37.49 -21.56 -11.30
CA ASN A 126 -38.33 -20.55 -11.93
C ASN A 126 -38.08 -20.54 -13.45
N PRO A 127 -38.43 -21.63 -14.18
CA PRO A 127 -38.23 -21.68 -15.63
C PRO A 127 -39.15 -20.64 -16.28
N ALA A 128 -38.56 -19.72 -17.04
CA ALA A 128 -39.26 -18.66 -17.74
C ALA A 128 -40.35 -19.21 -18.68
N GLN A 129 -41.62 -18.92 -18.38
CA GLN A 129 -42.72 -18.99 -19.36
C GLN A 129 -43.00 -17.58 -19.86
N LEU A 130 -42.01 -16.96 -20.49
CA LEU A 130 -42.16 -15.62 -21.05
C LEU A 130 -42.91 -15.72 -22.37
N GLU A 131 -43.95 -14.90 -22.54
CA GLU A 131 -44.58 -14.70 -23.83
C GLU A 131 -43.51 -14.18 -24.82
N PRO A 132 -43.55 -14.60 -26.10
CA PRO A 132 -42.61 -14.10 -27.09
C PRO A 132 -42.68 -12.57 -27.18
N CYS A 133 -41.68 -11.94 -27.80
CA CYS A 133 -41.71 -10.51 -28.08
C CYS A 133 -41.57 -9.60 -26.83
N LEU A 134 -40.95 -10.09 -25.76
CA LEU A 134 -40.50 -9.25 -24.64
C LEU A 134 -39.33 -8.39 -25.12
N THR A 135 -39.51 -7.06 -25.15
CA THR A 135 -38.48 -6.14 -25.66
C THR A 135 -37.84 -5.29 -24.57
N ARG A 136 -38.49 -5.14 -23.42
CA ARG A 136 -37.99 -4.29 -22.32
C ARG A 136 -38.30 -4.86 -20.95
N ILE A 137 -37.35 -4.79 -20.04
CA ILE A 137 -37.51 -5.10 -18.61
C ILE A 137 -37.17 -3.85 -17.78
N GLU A 138 -38.18 -3.27 -17.15
CA GLU A 138 -38.02 -2.19 -16.16
C GLU A 138 -37.73 -2.79 -14.78
N GLY A 139 -36.52 -3.33 -14.65
CA GLY A 139 -36.00 -3.97 -13.46
C GLY A 139 -34.77 -4.82 -13.79
N ASN A 140 -34.25 -5.52 -12.78
CA ASN A 140 -33.10 -6.41 -12.97
C ASN A 140 -33.58 -7.76 -13.51
N LEU A 141 -32.81 -8.31 -14.45
CA LEU A 141 -32.94 -9.68 -14.93
C LEU A 141 -31.78 -10.50 -14.36
N ASP A 142 -32.10 -11.49 -13.53
CA ASP A 142 -31.13 -12.45 -12.99
C ASP A 142 -31.35 -13.81 -13.67
N VAL A 143 -30.33 -14.34 -14.33
CA VAL A 143 -30.35 -15.64 -14.99
C VAL A 143 -29.29 -16.52 -14.37
N GLY A 144 -29.66 -17.70 -13.90
CA GLY A 144 -28.67 -18.67 -13.43
C GLY A 144 -29.17 -20.09 -13.31
N ASN A 145 -28.27 -21.07 -13.38
CA ASN A 145 -28.59 -22.50 -13.32
C ASN A 145 -29.78 -22.90 -14.22
N VAL A 146 -29.75 -22.45 -15.48
CA VAL A 146 -30.79 -22.75 -16.47
C VAL A 146 -30.54 -24.13 -17.11
N ALA A 147 -31.61 -24.81 -17.53
CA ALA A 147 -31.49 -26.17 -18.09
C ALA A 147 -30.85 -26.22 -19.51
N GLY A 148 -30.71 -25.08 -20.18
CA GLY A 148 -30.26 -24.94 -21.56
C GLY A 148 -30.63 -23.57 -22.14
N PRO A 149 -30.09 -23.20 -23.31
CA PRO A 149 -30.43 -21.94 -23.99
C PRO A 149 -31.92 -21.85 -24.35
N GLU A 150 -32.63 -22.97 -24.50
CA GLU A 150 -34.07 -22.97 -24.80
C GLU A 150 -34.90 -22.36 -23.67
N ALA A 151 -34.40 -22.36 -22.43
CA ALA A 151 -35.04 -21.70 -21.29
C ALA A 151 -35.04 -20.17 -21.43
N LEU A 152 -34.17 -19.62 -22.28
CA LEU A 152 -34.01 -18.19 -22.53
C LEU A 152 -34.62 -17.74 -23.86
N ALA A 153 -35.27 -18.64 -24.62
CA ALA A 153 -35.81 -18.32 -25.95
C ALA A 153 -36.80 -17.13 -25.96
N GLY A 154 -37.50 -16.89 -24.84
CA GLY A 154 -38.40 -15.74 -24.66
C GLY A 154 -37.68 -14.38 -24.60
N LEU A 155 -36.36 -14.37 -24.40
CA LEU A 155 -35.52 -13.16 -24.34
C LEU A 155 -34.90 -12.77 -25.69
N SER A 156 -35.08 -13.58 -26.74
CA SER A 156 -34.50 -13.35 -28.08
C SER A 156 -34.79 -11.99 -28.73
N HIS A 157 -35.75 -11.23 -28.22
CA HIS A 157 -36.11 -9.89 -28.70
C HIS A 157 -35.87 -8.79 -27.65
N LEU A 158 -35.25 -9.12 -26.52
CA LEU A 158 -34.97 -8.19 -25.43
C LEU A 158 -33.97 -7.15 -25.93
N ARG A 159 -34.34 -5.87 -25.83
CA ARG A 159 -33.51 -4.72 -26.24
C ARG A 159 -33.01 -3.91 -25.06
N GLU A 160 -33.85 -3.76 -24.03
CA GLU A 160 -33.54 -2.89 -22.89
C GLU A 160 -33.80 -3.61 -21.56
N VAL A 161 -32.85 -3.48 -20.63
CA VAL A 161 -32.99 -3.95 -19.25
C VAL A 161 -32.35 -2.96 -18.29
N THR A 162 -32.84 -2.89 -17.05
CA THR A 162 -32.22 -2.00 -16.04
C THR A 162 -30.87 -2.55 -15.57
N GLY A 163 -30.80 -3.84 -15.24
CA GLY A 163 -29.56 -4.54 -14.89
C GLY A 163 -29.66 -6.00 -15.29
N LEU A 164 -28.55 -6.61 -15.70
CA LEU A 164 -28.50 -8.00 -16.15
C LEU A 164 -27.42 -8.75 -15.36
N THR A 165 -27.81 -9.84 -14.71
CA THR A 165 -26.91 -10.76 -14.02
C THR A 165 -27.02 -12.13 -14.68
N LEU A 166 -25.92 -12.63 -15.23
CA LEU A 166 -25.75 -14.01 -15.69
C LEU A 166 -24.81 -14.72 -14.73
N ILE A 167 -25.32 -15.64 -13.91
CA ILE A 167 -24.59 -16.28 -12.80
C ILE A 167 -24.84 -17.79 -12.73
N ASP A 168 -24.01 -18.53 -12.00
CA ASP A 168 -24.22 -19.92 -11.59
C ASP A 168 -24.28 -20.94 -12.75
N ASP A 169 -23.14 -21.23 -13.35
CA ASP A 169 -22.88 -22.36 -14.27
C ASP A 169 -24.01 -22.56 -15.30
N THR A 170 -24.33 -21.50 -16.03
CA THR A 170 -25.27 -21.65 -17.13
C THR A 170 -24.63 -22.55 -18.19
N PRO A 171 -25.37 -23.50 -18.80
CA PRO A 171 -24.85 -24.35 -19.88
C PRO A 171 -24.65 -23.58 -21.20
N LEU A 172 -24.59 -22.25 -21.13
CA LEU A 172 -24.43 -21.37 -22.26
C LEU A 172 -22.97 -21.35 -22.68
N THR A 173 -22.73 -21.58 -23.97
CA THR A 173 -21.40 -21.43 -24.58
C THR A 173 -21.17 -20.03 -25.15
N ASP A 174 -22.26 -19.30 -25.39
CA ASP A 174 -22.34 -17.94 -25.88
C ASP A 174 -23.62 -17.26 -25.35
N LEU A 175 -23.83 -15.99 -25.73
CA LEU A 175 -24.94 -15.14 -25.29
C LEU A 175 -25.95 -14.87 -26.42
N GLU A 176 -26.09 -15.78 -27.40
CA GLU A 176 -27.04 -15.64 -28.52
C GLU A 176 -28.49 -15.29 -28.10
N PRO A 177 -29.03 -15.78 -26.96
CA PRO A 177 -30.34 -15.35 -26.47
C PRO A 177 -30.49 -13.84 -26.26
N PHE A 178 -29.38 -13.10 -26.15
CA PHE A 178 -29.33 -11.66 -25.96
C PHE A 178 -28.95 -10.88 -27.24
N SER A 179 -28.94 -11.49 -28.43
CA SER A 179 -28.50 -10.88 -29.72
C SER A 179 -29.14 -9.54 -30.12
N CYS A 180 -30.23 -9.17 -29.44
CA CYS A 180 -30.98 -7.94 -29.66
C CYS A 180 -30.80 -6.90 -28.55
N LEU A 181 -30.00 -7.20 -27.53
CA LEU A 181 -29.79 -6.34 -26.37
C LEU A 181 -29.00 -5.11 -26.79
N GLU A 182 -29.63 -3.94 -26.63
CA GLU A 182 -29.07 -2.64 -27.01
C GLU A 182 -28.60 -1.86 -25.77
N SER A 183 -29.27 -2.05 -24.63
CA SER A 183 -29.01 -1.27 -23.42
C SER A 183 -29.21 -2.05 -22.11
N VAL A 184 -28.21 -1.91 -21.24
CA VAL A 184 -28.27 -2.25 -19.82
C VAL A 184 -28.06 -0.96 -19.03
N ALA A 185 -29.13 -0.39 -18.46
CA ALA A 185 -29.06 0.96 -17.88
C ALA A 185 -28.12 1.08 -16.64
N SER A 186 -27.84 -0.04 -15.97
CA SER A 186 -27.00 -0.13 -14.78
C SER A 186 -25.88 -1.16 -15.01
N ASN A 187 -25.90 -2.29 -14.29
CA ASN A 187 -24.81 -3.25 -14.29
C ASN A 187 -25.10 -4.44 -15.18
N LEU A 188 -24.08 -4.87 -15.94
CA LEU A 188 -24.02 -6.16 -16.61
C LEU A 188 -22.98 -7.03 -15.89
N PHE A 189 -23.45 -8.08 -15.23
CA PHE A 189 -22.62 -9.09 -14.57
C PHE A 189 -22.69 -10.40 -15.36
N ILE A 190 -21.53 -10.92 -15.75
CA ILE A 190 -21.37 -12.21 -16.41
C ILE A 190 -20.37 -13.00 -15.57
N THR A 191 -20.89 -13.76 -14.60
CA THR A 191 -20.08 -14.34 -13.53
C THR A 191 -20.28 -15.84 -13.39
N ASP A 192 -19.21 -16.58 -13.08
CA ASP A 192 -19.29 -18.01 -12.72
C ASP A 192 -19.94 -18.89 -13.80
N ASN A 193 -19.63 -18.67 -15.09
CA ASN A 193 -20.12 -19.51 -16.20
C ASN A 193 -18.99 -20.35 -16.80
N ASP A 194 -18.82 -21.57 -16.28
CA ASP A 194 -17.71 -22.48 -16.63
C ASP A 194 -17.74 -22.96 -18.09
N HIS A 195 -18.89 -22.86 -18.75
CA HIS A 195 -19.08 -23.28 -20.14
C HIS A 195 -19.00 -22.13 -21.16
N LEU A 196 -19.00 -20.87 -20.70
CA LEU A 196 -19.06 -19.71 -21.58
C LEU A 196 -17.71 -19.52 -22.28
N THR A 197 -17.71 -19.56 -23.61
CA THR A 197 -16.50 -19.45 -24.44
C THR A 197 -16.39 -18.13 -25.20
N SER A 198 -17.49 -17.42 -25.38
CA SER A 198 -17.58 -16.15 -26.11
C SER A 198 -18.75 -15.31 -25.57
N LEU A 199 -18.73 -14.00 -25.82
CA LEU A 199 -19.81 -13.07 -25.52
C LEU A 199 -20.71 -12.80 -26.74
N HIS A 200 -20.56 -13.62 -27.79
CA HIS A 200 -21.39 -13.55 -29.00
C HIS A 200 -22.87 -13.45 -28.64
N GLY A 201 -23.56 -12.45 -29.20
CA GLY A 201 -24.90 -12.05 -28.81
C GLY A 201 -24.96 -10.70 -28.10
N LEU A 202 -23.84 -10.07 -27.76
CA LEU A 202 -23.81 -8.69 -27.21
C LEU A 202 -23.45 -7.61 -28.24
N GLU A 203 -23.36 -7.93 -29.54
CA GLU A 203 -22.81 -7.04 -30.58
C GLU A 203 -23.60 -5.72 -30.76
N ARG A 204 -24.85 -5.70 -30.30
CA ARG A 204 -25.74 -4.52 -30.36
C ARG A 204 -25.71 -3.67 -29.10
N LEU A 205 -25.02 -4.11 -28.05
CA LEU A 205 -24.93 -3.37 -26.81
C LEU A 205 -24.26 -2.03 -27.10
N SER A 206 -24.93 -0.95 -26.72
CA SER A 206 -24.49 0.44 -26.95
C SER A 206 -24.48 1.26 -25.66
N LEU A 207 -25.08 0.76 -24.59
CA LEU A 207 -25.12 1.41 -23.30
C LEU A 207 -25.01 0.39 -22.17
N VAL A 208 -23.99 0.55 -21.34
CA VAL A 208 -23.82 -0.15 -20.05
C VAL A 208 -23.17 0.81 -19.06
N ASN A 209 -23.55 0.79 -17.79
CA ASN A 209 -22.86 1.63 -16.80
C ASN A 209 -21.65 0.91 -16.18
N ASN A 210 -21.84 -0.32 -15.67
CA ASN A 210 -20.74 -1.14 -15.17
C ASN A 210 -20.76 -2.50 -15.87
N LEU A 211 -19.60 -2.97 -16.30
CA LEU A 211 -19.43 -4.26 -16.96
C LEU A 211 -18.48 -5.11 -16.11
N THR A 212 -18.92 -6.29 -15.70
CA THR A 212 -18.13 -7.23 -14.93
C THR A 212 -18.22 -8.60 -15.55
N ILE A 213 -17.07 -9.11 -15.98
CA ILE A 213 -16.92 -10.44 -16.58
C ILE A 213 -15.92 -11.19 -15.72
N GLN A 214 -16.42 -12.10 -14.90
CA GLN A 214 -15.64 -12.71 -13.84
C GLN A 214 -15.83 -14.22 -13.75
N ASN A 215 -14.78 -14.97 -13.44
CA ASN A 215 -14.86 -16.42 -13.20
C ASN A 215 -15.51 -17.17 -14.38
N ASN A 216 -15.15 -16.84 -15.63
CA ASN A 216 -15.58 -17.60 -16.81
C ASN A 216 -14.34 -18.31 -17.39
N PRO A 217 -13.90 -19.42 -16.80
CA PRO A 217 -12.59 -20.02 -17.08
C PRO A 217 -12.44 -20.56 -18.52
N ALA A 218 -13.54 -20.76 -19.24
CA ALA A 218 -13.53 -21.20 -20.64
C ALA A 218 -13.59 -20.05 -21.66
N LEU A 219 -13.74 -18.79 -21.21
CA LEU A 219 -13.86 -17.62 -22.07
C LEU A 219 -12.51 -17.32 -22.72
N THR A 220 -12.42 -17.46 -24.05
CA THR A 220 -11.15 -17.31 -24.78
C THR A 220 -10.94 -15.94 -25.38
N ASP A 221 -12.03 -15.21 -25.64
CA ASP A 221 -12.02 -13.88 -26.23
C ASP A 221 -13.25 -13.09 -25.77
N LEU A 222 -13.24 -11.79 -26.07
CA LEU A 222 -14.32 -10.86 -25.74
C LEU A 222 -15.18 -10.53 -26.97
N SER A 223 -15.23 -11.43 -27.96
CA SER A 223 -16.05 -11.23 -29.15
C SER A 223 -17.51 -11.10 -28.78
N GLY A 224 -18.18 -10.08 -29.33
CA GLY A 224 -19.49 -9.61 -28.89
C GLY A 224 -19.48 -8.22 -28.26
N LEU A 225 -18.32 -7.67 -27.86
CA LEU A 225 -18.21 -6.33 -27.27
C LEU A 225 -17.65 -5.26 -28.22
N GLU A 226 -17.52 -5.56 -29.51
CA GLU A 226 -16.91 -4.66 -30.50
C GLU A 226 -17.75 -3.41 -30.83
N GLY A 227 -18.97 -3.31 -30.28
CA GLY A 227 -19.87 -2.18 -30.47
C GLY A 227 -19.38 -0.89 -29.81
N GLU A 228 -19.91 0.25 -30.29
CA GLU A 228 -19.69 1.56 -29.67
C GLU A 228 -20.51 1.67 -28.37
N ILE A 229 -19.95 1.15 -27.28
CA ILE A 229 -20.61 1.14 -25.97
C ILE A 229 -20.27 2.43 -25.21
N SER A 230 -21.30 3.21 -24.89
CA SER A 230 -21.19 4.32 -23.95
C SER A 230 -21.24 3.79 -22.51
N SER A 231 -20.27 4.19 -21.70
CA SER A 231 -20.20 3.87 -20.27
C SER A 231 -19.50 4.98 -19.49
N THR A 232 -19.87 5.14 -18.22
CA THR A 232 -19.19 6.06 -17.28
C THR A 232 -18.74 5.38 -15.98
N GLY A 233 -18.90 4.06 -15.87
CA GLY A 233 -18.62 3.31 -14.64
C GLY A 233 -17.34 2.48 -14.70
N LEU A 234 -17.39 1.29 -14.13
CA LEU A 234 -16.27 0.37 -13.93
C LEU A 234 -16.33 -0.79 -14.93
N LEU A 235 -15.17 -1.09 -15.55
CA LEU A 235 -14.91 -2.34 -16.25
C LEU A 235 -14.10 -3.29 -15.33
N VAL A 236 -14.60 -4.50 -15.13
CA VAL A 236 -13.90 -5.57 -14.42
C VAL A 236 -13.78 -6.80 -15.31
N LEU A 237 -12.55 -7.24 -15.58
CA LEU A 237 -12.25 -8.54 -16.16
C LEU A 237 -11.46 -9.35 -15.15
N ALA A 238 -12.05 -10.43 -14.63
CA ALA A 238 -11.50 -11.14 -13.49
C ALA A 238 -11.52 -12.66 -13.64
N ASN A 239 -10.43 -13.35 -13.33
CA ASN A 239 -10.40 -14.83 -13.30
C ASN A 239 -10.95 -15.51 -14.57
N ASN A 240 -10.70 -14.93 -15.75
CA ASN A 240 -11.04 -15.54 -17.04
C ASN A 240 -9.79 -16.21 -17.59
N ASN A 241 -9.39 -17.33 -16.98
CA ASN A 241 -8.04 -17.91 -17.15
C ASN A 241 -7.67 -18.30 -18.59
N ALA A 242 -8.65 -18.51 -19.49
CA ALA A 242 -8.41 -18.83 -20.89
C ALA A 242 -8.33 -17.60 -21.82
N LEU A 243 -8.59 -16.39 -21.28
CA LEU A 243 -8.57 -15.14 -22.04
C LEU A 243 -7.12 -14.75 -22.33
N VAL A 244 -6.80 -14.60 -23.63
CA VAL A 244 -5.42 -14.31 -24.09
C VAL A 244 -5.26 -12.88 -24.62
N HIS A 245 -6.32 -12.30 -25.19
CA HIS A 245 -6.31 -10.98 -25.83
C HIS A 245 -7.57 -10.18 -25.50
N LEU A 246 -7.51 -8.85 -25.66
CA LEU A 246 -8.62 -7.93 -25.38
C LEU A 246 -9.22 -7.29 -26.64
N ASP A 247 -9.00 -7.85 -27.84
CA ASP A 247 -9.44 -7.32 -29.15
C ASP A 247 -10.93 -6.91 -29.21
N GLY A 248 -11.78 -7.58 -28.43
CA GLY A 248 -13.20 -7.28 -28.32
C GLY A 248 -13.54 -5.93 -27.66
N LEU A 249 -12.57 -5.24 -27.04
CA LEU A 249 -12.78 -3.98 -26.34
C LEU A 249 -12.48 -2.72 -27.17
N THR A 250 -12.04 -2.89 -28.42
CA THR A 250 -11.63 -1.78 -29.30
C THR A 250 -12.74 -0.75 -29.57
N GLY A 251 -14.01 -1.15 -29.46
CA GLY A 251 -15.18 -0.28 -29.62
C GLY A 251 -15.49 0.64 -28.43
N LEU A 252 -14.81 0.43 -27.28
CA LEU A 252 -15.10 1.10 -26.01
C LEU A 252 -14.45 2.50 -25.89
N SER A 253 -14.59 3.34 -26.92
CA SER A 253 -13.89 4.64 -26.98
C SER A 253 -14.33 5.62 -25.89
N GLY A 254 -13.41 6.02 -25.01
CA GLY A 254 -13.66 6.92 -23.87
C GLY A 254 -14.69 6.37 -22.88
N ALA A 255 -14.92 5.06 -22.90
CA ALA A 255 -15.88 4.38 -22.06
C ALA A 255 -15.21 3.89 -20.78
N PHE A 256 -15.96 3.93 -19.68
CA PHE A 256 -15.51 3.58 -18.33
C PHE A 256 -14.49 4.57 -17.75
N ASN A 257 -14.67 4.88 -16.48
CA ASN A 257 -13.73 5.74 -15.75
C ASN A 257 -12.76 4.92 -14.90
N SER A 258 -12.91 3.61 -14.83
CA SER A 258 -12.10 2.72 -13.99
C SER A 258 -11.98 1.37 -14.66
N VAL A 259 -10.78 0.80 -14.65
CA VAL A 259 -10.50 -0.51 -15.24
C VAL A 259 -9.81 -1.38 -14.19
N ARG A 260 -10.30 -2.61 -14.02
CA ARG A 260 -9.72 -3.64 -13.17
C ARG A 260 -9.52 -4.92 -13.96
N LEU A 261 -8.29 -5.38 -14.04
CA LEU A 261 -7.89 -6.62 -14.67
C LEU A 261 -7.24 -7.49 -13.61
N TYR A 262 -7.82 -8.64 -13.27
CA TYR A 262 -7.16 -9.53 -12.31
C TYR A 262 -7.37 -11.01 -12.50
N GLY A 263 -6.37 -11.80 -12.15
CA GLY A 263 -6.45 -13.27 -12.24
C GLY A 263 -6.62 -13.80 -13.66
N ASN A 264 -6.33 -13.02 -14.71
CA ASN A 264 -6.44 -13.46 -16.10
C ASN A 264 -5.11 -14.09 -16.54
N ALA A 265 -4.81 -15.28 -15.99
CA ALA A 265 -3.47 -15.88 -16.04
C ALA A 265 -2.90 -16.22 -17.44
N SER A 266 -3.69 -16.13 -18.51
CA SER A 266 -3.21 -16.34 -19.90
C SER A 266 -3.10 -15.05 -20.71
N LEU A 267 -3.45 -13.89 -20.15
CA LEU A 267 -3.41 -12.60 -20.82
C LEU A 267 -1.95 -12.17 -20.99
N VAL A 268 -1.52 -11.90 -22.23
CA VAL A 268 -0.10 -11.65 -22.56
C VAL A 268 0.24 -10.18 -22.81
N ASP A 269 -0.75 -9.40 -23.24
CA ASP A 269 -0.65 -7.96 -23.47
C ASP A 269 -2.03 -7.30 -23.22
N LEU A 270 -2.08 -5.98 -23.30
CA LEU A 270 -3.30 -5.20 -23.12
C LEU A 270 -3.85 -4.67 -24.45
N GLN A 271 -3.42 -5.20 -25.59
CA GLN A 271 -3.89 -4.71 -26.88
C GLN A 271 -5.41 -4.89 -27.00
N GLY A 272 -6.08 -3.86 -27.50
CA GLY A 272 -7.53 -3.78 -27.59
C GLY A 272 -8.18 -2.81 -26.58
N ILE A 273 -7.45 -2.32 -25.58
CA ILE A 273 -7.97 -1.32 -24.62
C ILE A 273 -7.60 0.13 -24.94
N GLU A 274 -6.91 0.39 -26.06
CA GLU A 274 -6.43 1.72 -26.45
C GLU A 274 -7.58 2.74 -26.53
N GLY A 275 -8.76 2.26 -26.92
CA GLY A 275 -9.97 3.07 -27.00
C GLY A 275 -10.47 3.58 -25.65
N LEU A 276 -10.30 2.81 -24.56
CA LEU A 276 -10.87 3.14 -23.24
C LEU A 276 -10.44 4.52 -22.74
N PHE A 277 -9.22 4.92 -23.07
CA PHE A 277 -8.60 6.14 -22.57
C PHE A 277 -8.68 7.31 -23.56
N SER A 278 -9.35 7.13 -24.70
CA SER A 278 -9.40 8.16 -25.74
C SER A 278 -10.20 9.38 -25.26
N GLY A 279 -9.48 10.46 -24.94
CA GLY A 279 -10.07 11.73 -24.52
C GLY A 279 -10.62 11.73 -23.08
N VAL A 280 -10.29 10.72 -22.27
CA VAL A 280 -10.75 10.57 -20.88
C VAL A 280 -9.57 10.19 -19.98
N VAL A 281 -9.49 10.84 -18.83
CA VAL A 281 -8.57 10.45 -17.75
C VAL A 281 -9.27 9.38 -16.90
N PRO A 282 -8.78 8.12 -16.87
CA PRO A 282 -9.34 7.11 -15.98
C PRO A 282 -9.07 7.52 -14.53
N ARG A 283 -10.02 7.27 -13.64
CA ARG A 283 -9.88 7.45 -12.18
C ARG A 283 -8.92 6.45 -11.57
N GLN A 284 -8.91 5.22 -12.08
CA GLN A 284 -8.01 4.16 -11.63
C GLN A 284 -7.80 3.12 -12.73
N LEU A 285 -6.58 2.59 -12.78
CA LEU A 285 -6.21 1.40 -13.54
C LEU A 285 -5.53 0.43 -12.58
N GLU A 286 -6.14 -0.73 -12.37
CA GLU A 286 -5.60 -1.76 -11.48
C GLU A 286 -5.43 -3.05 -12.27
N ILE A 287 -4.20 -3.55 -12.29
CA ILE A 287 -3.83 -4.81 -12.92
C ILE A 287 -3.16 -5.64 -11.83
N HIS A 288 -3.74 -6.79 -11.51
CA HIS A 288 -3.11 -7.69 -10.57
C HIS A 288 -3.25 -9.17 -10.90
N ASP A 289 -2.39 -10.03 -10.35
CA ASP A 289 -2.45 -11.49 -10.54
C ASP A 289 -2.53 -11.92 -12.02
N THR A 290 -1.80 -11.23 -12.90
CA THR A 290 -1.82 -11.44 -14.35
C THR A 290 -0.41 -11.85 -14.82
N THR A 291 0.03 -13.01 -14.33
CA THR A 291 1.44 -13.44 -14.37
C THR A 291 1.99 -13.75 -15.77
N ALA A 292 1.14 -13.91 -16.79
CA ALA A 292 1.57 -14.07 -18.18
C ALA A 292 1.73 -12.75 -18.94
N LEU A 293 1.36 -11.62 -18.33
CA LEU A 293 1.40 -10.31 -18.97
C LEU A 293 2.87 -9.87 -19.10
N VAL A 294 3.35 -9.77 -20.34
CA VAL A 294 4.74 -9.38 -20.63
C VAL A 294 4.85 -7.97 -21.19
N SER A 295 3.72 -7.35 -21.54
CA SER A 295 3.68 -6.00 -22.11
C SER A 295 2.44 -5.25 -21.66
N LEU A 296 2.61 -3.96 -21.40
CA LEU A 296 1.54 -3.01 -21.15
C LEU A 296 1.02 -2.34 -22.44
N SER A 297 1.40 -2.83 -23.63
CA SER A 297 0.92 -2.30 -24.92
C SER A 297 -0.60 -2.21 -24.93
N GLY A 298 -1.14 -1.05 -25.27
CA GLY A 298 -2.53 -0.69 -25.05
C GLY A 298 -2.70 0.57 -24.19
N LEU A 299 -1.70 0.90 -23.37
CA LEU A 299 -1.71 2.01 -22.41
C LEU A 299 -1.04 3.31 -22.91
N GLU A 300 -0.57 3.36 -24.16
CA GLU A 300 0.27 4.45 -24.69
C GLU A 300 -0.44 5.81 -24.77
N GLN A 301 -1.77 5.85 -24.63
CA GLN A 301 -2.56 7.09 -24.62
C GLN A 301 -2.71 7.70 -23.23
N LEU A 302 -2.26 7.02 -22.17
CA LEU A 302 -2.36 7.55 -20.82
C LEU A 302 -1.40 8.74 -20.64
N VAL A 303 -1.92 9.82 -20.06
CA VAL A 303 -1.16 11.03 -19.71
C VAL A 303 -1.24 11.29 -18.20
N ASP A 304 -2.46 11.29 -17.65
CA ASP A 304 -2.68 11.45 -16.21
C ASP A 304 -3.49 10.27 -15.69
N VAL A 305 -3.16 9.77 -14.51
CA VAL A 305 -3.93 8.71 -13.83
C VAL A 305 -3.93 8.95 -12.32
N PRO A 306 -5.08 9.16 -11.66
CA PRO A 306 -5.12 9.35 -10.21
C PRO A 306 -4.67 8.10 -9.43
N ARG A 307 -4.78 6.90 -9.99
CA ARG A 307 -4.30 5.66 -9.36
C ARG A 307 -3.90 4.60 -10.40
N LEU A 308 -2.65 4.15 -10.33
CA LEU A 308 -2.11 3.04 -11.10
C LEU A 308 -1.57 1.97 -10.14
N LEU A 309 -2.14 0.76 -10.21
CA LEU A 309 -1.69 -0.41 -9.46
C LEU A 309 -1.25 -1.50 -10.42
N LEU A 310 0.00 -1.94 -10.30
CA LEU A 310 0.54 -3.15 -10.92
C LEU A 310 1.02 -4.08 -9.79
N GLU A 311 0.32 -5.18 -9.58
CA GLU A 311 0.59 -6.13 -8.49
C GLU A 311 0.67 -7.57 -8.99
N ASN A 312 1.73 -8.33 -8.70
CA ASN A 312 1.84 -9.72 -9.16
C ASN A 312 1.68 -9.85 -10.70
N VAL A 313 2.45 -9.02 -11.41
CA VAL A 313 2.55 -9.00 -12.88
C VAL A 313 3.92 -9.55 -13.28
N ASP A 314 4.27 -10.74 -12.80
CA ASP A 314 5.61 -11.33 -12.88
C ASP A 314 6.19 -11.48 -14.29
N GLY A 315 5.36 -11.46 -15.35
CA GLY A 315 5.86 -11.48 -16.73
C GLY A 315 6.45 -10.15 -17.20
N LEU A 316 6.19 -9.06 -16.48
CA LEU A 316 6.49 -7.70 -16.90
C LEU A 316 7.88 -7.28 -16.41
N SER A 317 8.77 -6.97 -17.35
CA SER A 317 10.12 -6.49 -17.05
C SER A 317 10.34 -4.99 -17.32
N GLU A 318 9.46 -4.36 -18.11
CA GLU A 318 9.60 -2.98 -18.59
C GLU A 318 8.23 -2.29 -18.59
N LEU A 319 8.20 -0.97 -18.41
CA LEU A 319 6.99 -0.15 -18.38
C LEU A 319 6.81 0.70 -19.65
N ASP A 320 7.48 0.35 -20.77
CA ASP A 320 7.59 1.16 -22.00
C ASP A 320 6.29 1.76 -22.56
N ALA A 321 5.15 1.06 -22.39
CA ALA A 321 3.85 1.56 -22.83
C ALA A 321 3.32 2.74 -21.99
N LEU A 322 3.98 3.07 -20.89
CA LEU A 322 3.63 4.16 -19.98
C LEU A 322 4.42 5.45 -20.24
N GLY A 323 5.23 5.52 -21.31
CA GLY A 323 6.12 6.66 -21.57
C GLY A 323 5.44 8.02 -21.80
N GLY A 324 4.12 8.02 -22.02
CA GLY A 324 3.29 9.22 -22.11
C GLY A 324 2.76 9.75 -20.78
N LEU A 325 2.88 8.99 -19.68
CA LEU A 325 2.40 9.41 -18.36
C LEU A 325 3.21 10.60 -17.84
N GLU A 326 2.52 11.68 -17.48
CA GLU A 326 3.09 12.90 -16.90
C GLU A 326 2.79 13.02 -15.40
N HIS A 327 1.58 12.65 -14.94
CA HIS A 327 1.19 12.76 -13.54
C HIS A 327 0.45 11.52 -13.03
N ILE A 328 0.84 11.05 -11.85
CA ILE A 328 0.15 9.98 -11.14
C ILE A 328 -0.24 10.45 -9.74
N GLY A 329 -1.47 10.17 -9.31
CA GLY A 329 -1.84 10.38 -7.91
C GLY A 329 -1.20 9.31 -7.02
N ASP A 330 -1.64 8.06 -7.17
CA ASP A 330 -1.22 6.89 -6.38
C ASP A 330 -0.59 5.84 -7.30
N LEU A 331 0.74 5.74 -7.31
CA LEU A 331 1.51 4.72 -8.03
C LEU A 331 1.86 3.57 -7.08
N ARG A 332 1.43 2.36 -7.42
CA ARG A 332 1.70 1.14 -6.66
C ARG A 332 2.30 0.07 -7.55
N LEU A 333 3.51 -0.35 -7.22
CA LEU A 333 4.24 -1.43 -7.90
C LEU A 333 4.56 -2.50 -6.86
N PHE A 334 3.75 -3.56 -6.81
CA PHE A 334 3.85 -4.62 -5.81
C PHE A 334 4.16 -5.97 -6.44
N GLU A 335 5.02 -6.78 -5.82
CA GLU A 335 5.18 -8.19 -6.21
C GLU A 335 5.44 -8.37 -7.72
N ASN A 336 6.23 -7.50 -8.37
CA ASN A 336 6.55 -7.65 -9.80
C ASN A 336 7.97 -8.23 -9.95
N ASP A 337 8.05 -9.56 -9.94
CA ASP A 337 9.33 -10.27 -9.82
C ASP A 337 10.33 -9.95 -10.92
N LEU A 338 9.91 -9.69 -12.17
CA LEU A 338 10.85 -9.42 -13.28
C LEU A 338 11.20 -7.95 -13.49
N LEU A 339 10.60 -7.02 -12.73
CA LEU A 339 10.86 -5.60 -12.86
C LEU A 339 12.25 -5.26 -12.30
N THR A 340 13.14 -4.72 -13.13
CA THR A 340 14.53 -4.40 -12.73
C THR A 340 14.80 -2.92 -12.54
N ASP A 341 13.99 -2.07 -13.18
CA ASP A 341 14.03 -0.61 -13.11
C ASP A 341 12.63 -0.04 -13.45
N LEU A 342 12.50 1.29 -13.51
CA LEU A 342 11.28 2.00 -13.89
C LEU A 342 11.29 2.47 -15.36
N GLY A 343 12.07 1.80 -16.21
CA GLY A 343 12.19 2.09 -17.65
C GLY A 343 10.81 2.14 -18.30
N GLY A 344 10.56 3.21 -19.06
CA GLY A 344 9.27 3.48 -19.68
C GLY A 344 8.41 4.52 -18.96
N LEU A 345 8.87 5.11 -17.84
CA LEU A 345 8.23 6.27 -17.20
C LEU A 345 8.89 7.61 -17.57
N ASP A 346 9.37 7.74 -18.82
CA ASP A 346 10.23 8.83 -19.28
C ASP A 346 9.68 10.24 -19.02
N SER A 347 8.36 10.41 -19.19
CA SER A 347 7.67 11.70 -19.07
C SER A 347 7.12 11.98 -17.67
N LEU A 348 7.21 11.01 -16.75
CA LEU A 348 6.56 11.10 -15.45
C LEU A 348 7.21 12.19 -14.62
N ALA A 349 6.47 13.28 -14.40
CA ALA A 349 6.96 14.48 -13.74
C ALA A 349 6.59 14.55 -12.26
N ALA A 350 5.41 14.02 -11.89
CA ALA A 350 4.90 14.09 -10.53
C ALA A 350 4.15 12.82 -10.10
N VAL A 351 4.35 12.42 -8.83
CA VAL A 351 3.64 11.33 -8.16
C VAL A 351 3.24 11.78 -6.75
N GLU A 352 1.95 11.83 -6.41
CA GLU A 352 1.57 12.21 -5.03
C GLU A 352 1.95 11.11 -4.02
N TRP A 353 1.71 9.84 -4.36
CA TRP A 353 2.01 8.69 -3.50
C TRP A 353 2.68 7.59 -4.33
N MET A 354 3.92 7.25 -3.97
CA MET A 354 4.69 6.22 -4.65
C MET A 354 4.99 5.09 -3.68
N PHE A 355 4.40 3.92 -3.92
CA PHE A 355 4.61 2.71 -3.15
C PHE A 355 5.24 1.65 -4.03
N ILE A 356 6.45 1.22 -3.70
CA ILE A 356 7.17 0.16 -4.40
C ILE A 356 7.52 -0.89 -3.37
N ARG A 357 6.85 -2.05 -3.47
CA ARG A 357 6.99 -3.11 -2.49
C ARG A 357 7.20 -4.47 -3.12
N ASP A 358 8.00 -5.32 -2.49
CA ASP A 358 8.13 -6.73 -2.91
C ASP A 358 8.57 -6.91 -4.36
N ASN A 359 9.48 -6.07 -4.87
CA ASN A 359 10.04 -6.25 -6.21
C ASN A 359 11.47 -6.78 -6.08
N PRO A 360 11.68 -8.11 -5.96
CA PRO A 360 12.95 -8.68 -5.54
C PRO A 360 14.11 -8.49 -6.53
N ASN A 361 13.82 -8.17 -7.80
CA ASN A 361 14.84 -7.90 -8.81
C ASN A 361 14.97 -6.42 -9.18
N LEU A 362 14.23 -5.53 -8.52
CA LEU A 362 14.32 -4.08 -8.76
C LEU A 362 15.66 -3.56 -8.22
N THR A 363 16.52 -3.08 -9.10
CA THR A 363 17.89 -2.67 -8.73
C THR A 363 18.09 -1.16 -8.62
N THR A 364 17.20 -0.39 -9.23
CA THR A 364 17.30 1.07 -9.40
C THR A 364 15.90 1.64 -9.65
N LEU A 365 15.71 2.93 -9.39
CA LEU A 365 14.51 3.68 -9.79
C LEU A 365 14.71 4.48 -11.10
N ALA A 366 15.77 4.18 -11.85
CA ALA A 366 16.02 4.75 -13.17
C ALA A 366 14.86 4.48 -14.14
N GLY A 367 14.68 5.37 -15.12
CA GLY A 367 13.58 5.29 -16.10
C GLY A 367 12.46 6.32 -15.90
N ALA A 368 12.51 7.09 -14.81
CA ALA A 368 11.66 8.27 -14.57
C ALA A 368 12.49 9.57 -14.44
N PRO A 369 13.27 9.98 -15.47
CA PRO A 369 14.21 11.11 -15.37
C PRO A 369 13.53 12.49 -15.22
N ALA A 370 12.24 12.60 -15.54
CA ALA A 370 11.46 13.82 -15.38
C ALA A 370 10.87 13.98 -13.97
N LEU A 371 10.94 12.94 -13.13
CA LEU A 371 10.25 12.89 -11.85
C LEU A 371 10.90 13.90 -10.89
N THR A 372 10.14 14.93 -10.56
CA THR A 372 10.61 16.09 -9.76
C THR A 372 9.65 16.49 -8.65
N ASP A 373 8.56 15.75 -8.45
CA ASP A 373 7.59 16.03 -7.41
C ASP A 373 7.02 14.72 -6.85
N ILE A 374 7.50 14.34 -5.66
CA ILE A 374 6.99 13.19 -4.92
C ILE A 374 6.56 13.68 -3.53
N ASP A 375 5.28 13.52 -3.18
CA ASP A 375 4.76 13.89 -1.86
C ASP A 375 5.02 12.80 -0.81
N HIS A 376 4.89 11.53 -1.20
CA HIS A 376 5.13 10.36 -0.34
C HIS A 376 5.88 9.26 -1.10
N LEU A 377 7.01 8.82 -0.54
CA LEU A 377 7.79 7.69 -1.05
C LEU A 377 7.84 6.58 -0.01
N GLU A 378 7.45 5.38 -0.41
CA GLU A 378 7.62 4.16 0.39
C GLU A 378 8.25 3.07 -0.46
N LEU A 379 9.43 2.65 -0.02
CA LEU A 379 10.17 1.50 -0.53
C LEU A 379 10.14 0.45 0.58
N THR A 380 9.71 -0.77 0.23
CA THR A 380 9.64 -1.86 1.20
C THR A 380 9.93 -3.20 0.55
N ARG A 381 10.79 -4.04 1.12
CA ARG A 381 11.04 -5.39 0.59
C ARG A 381 11.52 -5.38 -0.87
N ASN A 382 12.42 -4.48 -1.24
CA ASN A 382 13.11 -4.47 -2.54
C ASN A 382 14.59 -4.81 -2.34
N PRO A 383 14.94 -6.07 -2.00
CA PRO A 383 16.28 -6.46 -1.55
C PRO A 383 17.38 -6.29 -2.61
N ALA A 384 17.04 -6.10 -3.88
CA ALA A 384 18.02 -5.85 -4.94
C ALA A 384 18.32 -4.35 -5.17
N LEU A 385 17.54 -3.45 -4.54
CA LEU A 385 17.63 -2.02 -4.76
C LEU A 385 18.90 -1.47 -4.11
N VAL A 386 19.82 -0.96 -4.92
CA VAL A 386 21.15 -0.51 -4.42
C VAL A 386 21.13 0.95 -3.99
N ASP A 387 20.39 1.77 -4.75
CA ASP A 387 20.20 3.18 -4.48
C ASP A 387 18.95 3.71 -5.19
N PHE A 388 18.49 4.88 -4.77
CA PHE A 388 17.43 5.65 -5.43
C PHE A 388 17.93 7.05 -5.81
N MET A 389 19.21 7.17 -6.15
CA MET A 389 19.88 8.44 -6.48
C MET A 389 19.45 8.97 -7.86
N ASP A 390 18.80 8.14 -8.66
CA ASP A 390 18.12 8.54 -9.90
C ASP A 390 17.01 9.56 -9.63
N LEU A 391 16.40 9.52 -8.44
CA LEU A 391 15.51 10.56 -7.99
C LEU A 391 16.35 11.76 -7.54
N SER A 392 16.24 12.88 -8.26
CA SER A 392 16.98 14.08 -7.87
C SER A 392 16.57 14.52 -6.46
N ALA A 393 17.49 15.07 -5.67
CA ALA A 393 17.17 15.66 -4.37
C ALA A 393 16.03 16.72 -4.44
N ALA A 394 15.93 17.42 -5.58
CA ALA A 394 14.85 18.37 -5.85
C ALA A 394 13.50 17.67 -6.14
N ALA A 395 13.52 16.40 -6.52
CA ALA A 395 12.35 15.56 -6.73
C ALA A 395 11.67 15.14 -5.43
N ILE A 396 12.49 15.00 -4.38
CA ILE A 396 12.04 14.61 -3.06
C ILE A 396 11.62 15.88 -2.31
N GLN A 397 10.50 16.46 -2.72
CA GLN A 397 9.69 17.34 -1.87
C GLN A 397 8.87 16.55 -0.84
N ALA A 398 9.18 15.25 -0.70
CA ALA A 398 8.39 14.30 0.04
C ALA A 398 8.17 14.75 1.48
N GLN A 399 6.91 14.82 1.85
CA GLN A 399 6.49 15.00 3.24
C GLN A 399 6.84 13.75 4.05
N ARG A 400 6.96 12.59 3.38
CA ARG A 400 7.27 11.30 4.01
C ARG A 400 8.13 10.40 3.11
N VAL A 401 9.19 9.86 3.69
CA VAL A 401 10.03 8.80 3.11
C VAL A 401 10.07 7.63 4.08
N ILE A 402 9.71 6.44 3.60
CA ILE A 402 9.77 5.18 4.35
C ILE A 402 10.63 4.21 3.55
N LEU A 403 11.62 3.64 4.23
CA LEU A 403 12.50 2.59 3.74
C LEU A 403 12.40 1.43 4.72
N ASP A 404 12.07 0.23 4.23
CA ASP A 404 11.85 -0.93 5.10
C ASP A 404 12.27 -2.24 4.42
N ASP A 405 13.20 -3.00 4.98
CA ASP A 405 13.60 -4.32 4.44
C ASP A 405 14.17 -4.19 2.99
N ASP A 406 14.97 -3.15 2.77
CA ASP A 406 15.68 -2.85 1.52
C ASP A 406 17.20 -3.04 1.70
N ASP A 407 17.63 -4.28 1.94
CA ASP A 407 18.96 -4.65 2.44
C ASP A 407 20.17 -4.13 1.65
N LEU A 408 20.06 -3.96 0.33
CA LEU A 408 21.19 -3.51 -0.50
C LEU A 408 21.26 -1.98 -0.65
N LEU A 409 20.31 -1.26 -0.05
CA LEU A 409 20.25 0.19 -0.17
C LEU A 409 21.41 0.85 0.57
N THR A 410 22.30 1.53 -0.16
CA THR A 410 23.60 1.98 0.39
C THR A 410 23.62 3.40 0.99
N GLY A 411 22.56 4.19 0.81
CA GLY A 411 22.56 5.56 1.31
C GLY A 411 21.29 6.34 0.95
N LEU A 412 21.26 7.60 1.40
CA LEU A 412 20.14 8.51 1.19
C LEU A 412 20.55 9.65 0.24
N PRO A 413 19.63 10.19 -0.57
CA PRO A 413 19.92 11.37 -1.36
C PRO A 413 20.17 12.58 -0.45
N GLU A 414 21.07 13.48 -0.87
CA GLU A 414 21.30 14.73 -0.13
C GLU A 414 20.00 15.56 -0.08
N PHE A 415 19.35 15.63 1.08
CA PHE A 415 18.12 16.43 1.26
C PHE A 415 18.44 17.93 1.24
N THR A 416 18.64 18.51 0.05
CA THR A 416 18.92 19.93 -0.15
C THR A 416 17.66 20.69 -0.56
N GLY A 417 17.32 21.74 0.19
CA GLY A 417 16.26 22.68 -0.21
C GLY A 417 14.85 22.38 0.29
N VAL A 418 14.67 21.49 1.27
CA VAL A 418 13.35 21.23 1.88
C VAL A 418 12.90 22.43 2.71
N SER A 419 12.15 23.35 2.09
CA SER A 419 11.79 24.64 2.71
C SER A 419 10.36 24.75 3.23
N GLU A 420 9.46 23.80 2.93
CA GLU A 420 8.01 24.01 3.17
C GLU A 420 7.29 23.03 4.11
N SER A 421 7.90 21.94 4.57
CA SER A 421 7.44 21.19 5.75
C SER A 421 8.50 20.21 6.22
N PRO A 422 8.55 19.90 7.53
CA PRO A 422 9.61 19.08 8.06
C PRO A 422 9.30 17.60 7.71
N VAL A 423 10.20 16.96 6.96
CA VAL A 423 10.05 15.60 6.42
C VAL A 423 9.92 14.57 7.53
N TYR A 424 9.07 13.55 7.34
CA TYR A 424 9.12 12.32 8.12
C TYR A 424 9.98 11.29 7.40
N LEU A 425 11.06 10.85 8.03
CA LEU A 425 11.96 9.82 7.51
C LEU A 425 11.91 8.60 8.44
N SER A 426 11.62 7.43 7.88
CA SER A 426 11.72 6.15 8.57
C SER A 426 12.64 5.23 7.79
N ILE A 427 13.60 4.64 8.50
CA ILE A 427 14.59 3.71 7.99
C ILE A 427 14.54 2.48 8.89
N ALA A 428 14.04 1.37 8.37
CA ALA A 428 13.92 0.11 9.10
C ALA A 428 14.57 -1.03 8.31
N ARG A 429 15.36 -1.89 8.96
CA ARG A 429 15.90 -3.11 8.32
C ARG A 429 16.56 -2.83 6.95
N CYS A 430 17.32 -1.75 6.84
CA CYS A 430 18.10 -1.39 5.65
C CYS A 430 19.57 -1.66 5.93
N ASP A 431 20.01 -2.92 5.83
CA ASP A 431 21.36 -3.35 6.17
C ASP A 431 22.47 -2.60 5.41
N GLY A 432 22.21 -2.16 4.19
CA GLY A 432 23.18 -1.44 3.37
C GLY A 432 23.47 0.00 3.82
N ILE A 433 22.58 0.60 4.61
CA ILE A 433 22.73 1.97 5.12
C ILE A 433 23.63 1.92 6.36
N ASP A 434 24.84 2.47 6.26
CA ASP A 434 25.83 2.45 7.33
C ASP A 434 25.93 3.76 8.13
N GLY A 435 25.18 4.79 7.74
CA GLY A 435 25.22 6.09 8.40
C GLY A 435 24.13 7.07 7.95
N LEU A 436 24.12 8.26 8.55
CA LEU A 436 23.15 9.32 8.31
C LEU A 436 23.81 10.63 7.82
N GLU A 437 25.05 10.56 7.32
CA GLU A 437 25.83 11.72 6.89
C GLU A 437 25.14 12.53 5.78
N ASP A 438 24.31 11.88 4.96
CA ASP A 438 23.50 12.52 3.91
C ASP A 438 22.45 13.50 4.47
N LEU A 439 22.19 13.45 5.79
CA LEU A 439 21.28 14.36 6.50
C LEU A 439 22.00 15.62 7.05
N ALA A 440 23.30 15.80 6.80
CA ALA A 440 24.15 16.88 7.34
C ALA A 440 23.63 18.32 7.11
N ALA A 441 22.79 18.52 6.09
CA ALA A 441 22.23 19.82 5.74
C ALA A 441 20.91 20.14 6.48
N ILE A 442 20.29 19.15 7.14
CA ILE A 442 18.95 19.28 7.71
C ILE A 442 19.00 19.97 9.07
N THR A 443 18.17 21.01 9.23
CA THR A 443 18.05 21.75 10.50
C THR A 443 16.77 21.45 11.26
N SER A 444 15.76 20.90 10.60
CA SER A 444 14.50 20.48 11.21
C SER A 444 13.85 19.31 10.48
N LEU A 445 13.24 18.38 11.24
CA LEU A 445 12.54 17.20 10.75
C LEU A 445 11.17 17.02 11.43
N GLY A 446 10.20 16.46 10.70
CA GLY A 446 8.87 16.17 11.23
C GLY A 446 8.90 14.88 12.04
N GLY A 447 9.72 13.94 11.60
CA GLY A 447 10.09 12.77 12.37
C GLY A 447 11.30 12.08 11.79
N LEU A 448 12.06 11.42 12.65
CA LEU A 448 13.11 10.49 12.28
C LEU A 448 12.88 9.20 13.06
N GLU A 449 12.82 8.10 12.34
CA GLU A 449 12.73 6.75 12.89
C GLU A 449 13.84 5.89 12.30
N VAL A 450 14.64 5.30 13.19
CA VAL A 450 15.76 4.42 12.81
C VAL A 450 15.62 3.13 13.62
N THR A 451 15.22 2.05 12.95
CA THR A 451 14.82 0.79 13.59
C THR A 451 15.55 -0.40 12.98
N GLU A 452 16.18 -1.24 13.79
CA GLU A 452 16.73 -2.54 13.32
C GLU A 452 17.69 -2.44 12.11
N ASN A 453 18.58 -1.45 12.12
CA ASN A 453 19.58 -1.23 11.07
C ASN A 453 20.95 -1.62 11.65
N PRO A 454 21.47 -2.83 11.38
CA PRO A 454 22.65 -3.37 12.07
C PRO A 454 23.95 -2.60 11.80
N HIS A 455 23.97 -1.78 10.74
CA HIS A 455 25.16 -1.04 10.31
C HIS A 455 25.14 0.45 10.66
N ILE A 456 24.01 1.02 11.11
CA ILE A 456 23.96 2.39 11.61
C ILE A 456 24.49 2.43 13.05
N ASP A 457 25.78 2.74 13.20
CA ASP A 457 26.48 2.76 14.49
C ASP A 457 26.52 4.16 15.15
N SER A 458 26.14 5.20 14.41
CA SER A 458 26.16 6.58 14.89
C SER A 458 25.08 7.43 14.25
N LEU A 459 24.79 8.58 14.87
CA LEU A 459 23.87 9.59 14.35
C LEU A 459 24.60 10.74 13.63
N ALA A 460 25.83 10.50 13.15
CA ALA A 460 26.60 11.48 12.40
C ALA A 460 25.80 12.01 11.20
N GLY A 461 25.87 13.31 10.94
CA GLY A 461 25.00 13.99 9.97
C GLY A 461 23.80 14.70 10.61
N LEU A 462 23.46 14.43 11.88
CA LEU A 462 22.38 15.17 12.57
C LEU A 462 22.85 16.40 13.34
N GLU A 463 24.11 16.84 13.17
CA GLU A 463 24.70 17.92 13.98
C GLU A 463 24.02 19.28 13.82
N GLN A 464 23.31 19.52 12.72
CA GLN A 464 22.60 20.78 12.49
C GLN A 464 21.14 20.74 12.94
N LEU A 465 20.63 19.59 13.38
CA LEU A 465 19.25 19.40 13.78
C LEU A 465 18.96 20.16 15.09
N GLY A 466 18.14 21.21 15.00
CA GLY A 466 17.73 22.03 16.14
C GLY A 466 16.36 21.67 16.69
N ASP A 467 15.42 21.33 15.80
CA ASP A 467 14.03 21.03 16.15
C ASP A 467 13.54 19.79 15.43
N ILE A 468 12.93 18.87 16.16
CA ILE A 468 12.25 17.70 15.59
C ILE A 468 10.90 17.48 16.28
N ASN A 469 9.92 16.94 15.56
CA ASN A 469 8.66 16.56 16.21
C ASN A 469 8.70 15.13 16.76
N ARG A 470 9.32 14.16 16.09
CA ARG A 470 9.45 12.78 16.58
C ARG A 470 10.86 12.24 16.37
N LEU A 471 11.47 11.66 17.39
CA LEU A 471 12.74 10.93 17.26
C LEU A 471 12.60 9.53 17.87
N ILE A 472 12.64 8.50 17.03
CA ILE A 472 12.61 7.10 17.42
C ILE A 472 13.93 6.45 17.00
N ILE A 473 14.66 5.91 17.97
CA ILE A 473 15.84 5.08 17.74
C ILE A 473 15.56 3.75 18.45
N SER A 474 15.29 2.69 17.68
CA SER A 474 14.84 1.41 18.21
C SER A 474 15.71 0.26 17.72
N ASN A 475 16.09 -0.66 18.60
CA ASN A 475 16.91 -1.83 18.28
C ASN A 475 18.21 -1.46 17.54
N GLN A 476 18.87 -0.39 17.99
CA GLN A 476 20.15 0.12 17.48
C GLN A 476 21.27 -0.06 18.52
N PRO A 477 21.74 -1.30 18.78
CA PRO A 477 22.65 -1.59 19.89
C PRO A 477 24.03 -0.95 19.74
N GLU A 478 24.46 -0.62 18.52
CA GLU A 478 25.76 0.00 18.24
C GLU A 478 25.76 1.52 18.49
N ILE A 479 24.59 2.17 18.55
CA ILE A 479 24.48 3.58 18.93
C ILE A 479 24.76 3.72 20.43
N THR A 480 25.97 4.22 20.74
CA THR A 480 26.49 4.35 22.11
C THR A 480 26.61 5.80 22.60
N GLU A 481 26.44 6.79 21.72
CA GLU A 481 26.40 8.20 22.06
C GLU A 481 25.43 9.01 21.18
N LEU A 482 25.01 10.17 21.68
CA LEU A 482 24.11 11.11 20.98
C LEU A 482 24.80 12.44 20.65
N SER A 483 26.12 12.45 20.44
CA SER A 483 26.90 13.69 20.28
C SER A 483 26.40 14.56 19.11
N ALA A 484 25.90 13.93 18.04
CA ALA A 484 25.29 14.61 16.91
C ALA A 484 24.00 15.36 17.27
N LEU A 485 23.30 15.00 18.35
CA LEU A 485 22.07 15.65 18.80
C LEU A 485 22.31 16.82 19.76
N ALA A 486 23.56 17.25 19.97
CA ALA A 486 23.89 18.26 20.99
C ALA A 486 23.29 19.66 20.74
N ASN A 487 22.83 19.95 19.52
CA ASN A 487 22.18 21.21 19.16
C ASN A 487 20.64 21.16 19.24
N LEU A 488 20.07 20.01 19.62
CA LEU A 488 18.63 19.83 19.69
C LEU A 488 18.05 20.61 20.87
N ASP A 489 17.11 21.52 20.58
CA ASP A 489 16.44 22.37 21.56
C ASP A 489 15.03 21.84 21.88
N THR A 490 14.34 21.33 20.87
CA THR A 490 12.93 20.89 20.99
C THR A 490 12.66 19.55 20.33
N ILE A 491 12.02 18.66 21.10
CA ILE A 491 11.31 17.47 20.62
C ILE A 491 9.81 17.66 20.94
N GLN A 492 9.01 18.11 19.98
CA GLN A 492 7.61 18.50 20.24
C GLN A 492 6.70 17.32 20.61
N GLY A 493 6.89 16.20 19.91
CA GLY A 493 6.10 14.98 20.04
C GLY A 493 6.72 14.01 21.03
N TRP A 494 7.66 13.17 20.60
CA TRP A 494 8.30 12.22 21.53
C TRP A 494 9.73 11.85 21.16
N LEU A 495 10.47 11.50 22.21
CA LEU A 495 11.76 10.84 22.16
C LEU A 495 11.57 9.39 22.58
N GLU A 496 11.85 8.46 21.68
CA GLU A 496 11.93 7.04 21.98
C GLU A 496 13.36 6.55 21.73
N LEU A 497 13.98 6.03 22.78
CA LEU A 497 15.27 5.35 22.72
C LEU A 497 15.06 3.95 23.27
N ARG A 498 15.01 2.97 22.36
CA ARG A 498 14.74 1.57 22.68
C ARG A 498 15.86 0.66 22.20
N GLY A 499 16.35 -0.24 23.05
CA GLY A 499 17.31 -1.26 22.62
C GLY A 499 18.67 -0.68 22.16
N THR A 500 19.10 0.46 22.71
CA THR A 500 20.34 1.14 22.32
C THR A 500 21.54 0.76 23.19
N GLY A 501 22.75 1.09 22.71
CA GLY A 501 24.01 0.96 23.45
C GLY A 501 24.35 2.14 24.37
N LEU A 502 23.44 3.10 24.55
CA LEU A 502 23.68 4.35 25.27
C LEU A 502 24.03 4.12 26.75
N VAL A 503 25.00 4.88 27.26
CA VAL A 503 25.40 4.88 28.68
C VAL A 503 24.77 6.04 29.45
N ASP A 504 24.68 7.20 28.82
CA ASP A 504 24.02 8.40 29.34
C ASP A 504 23.43 9.25 28.20
N LEU A 505 22.72 10.31 28.57
CA LEU A 505 22.07 11.24 27.64
C LEU A 505 22.74 12.62 27.64
N ALA A 506 23.99 12.73 28.13
CA ALA A 506 24.63 14.03 28.40
C ALA A 506 24.66 14.99 27.19
N PRO A 507 24.79 14.51 25.94
CA PRO A 507 24.67 15.37 24.77
C PRO A 507 23.33 16.12 24.68
N LEU A 508 22.25 15.61 25.25
CA LEU A 508 20.93 16.26 25.24
C LEU A 508 20.79 17.40 26.28
N ALA A 509 21.87 17.82 26.95
CA ALA A 509 21.87 18.90 27.95
C ALA A 509 21.30 20.25 27.49
N GLY A 510 21.21 20.47 26.17
CA GLY A 510 20.59 21.64 25.56
C GLY A 510 19.07 21.56 25.39
N LEU A 511 18.46 20.37 25.50
CA LEU A 511 17.05 20.13 25.22
C LEU A 511 16.16 20.83 26.24
N GLN A 512 15.25 21.67 25.77
CA GLN A 512 14.33 22.46 26.62
C GLN A 512 12.90 21.94 26.60
N THR A 513 12.46 21.42 25.45
CA THR A 513 11.09 20.98 25.24
C THR A 513 11.06 19.51 24.85
N LEU A 514 10.24 18.73 25.55
CA LEU A 514 10.04 17.31 25.31
C LEU A 514 8.56 16.95 25.51
N GLY A 515 7.91 16.39 24.48
CA GLY A 515 6.50 16.00 24.55
C GLY A 515 6.25 14.72 25.37
N ASN A 516 6.83 13.60 24.93
CA ASN A 516 6.86 12.31 25.64
C ASN A 516 8.29 11.77 25.69
N LEU A 517 8.58 10.93 26.69
CA LEU A 517 9.89 10.31 26.90
C LEU A 517 9.75 8.81 27.06
N TRP A 518 10.25 8.02 26.12
CA TRP A 518 10.29 6.57 26.22
C TRP A 518 11.75 6.09 26.18
N LEU A 519 12.21 5.56 27.30
CA LEU A 519 13.55 4.98 27.46
C LEU A 519 13.37 3.52 27.85
N GLU A 520 13.48 2.62 26.88
CA GLU A 520 13.12 1.23 27.08
C GLU A 520 14.23 0.28 26.65
N GLN A 521 14.42 -0.81 27.39
CA GLN A 521 15.33 -1.89 26.97
C GLN A 521 16.77 -1.40 26.66
N ASN A 522 17.28 -0.38 27.36
CA ASN A 522 18.65 0.11 27.17
C ASN A 522 19.57 -0.51 28.24
N PRO A 523 20.27 -1.63 27.96
CA PRO A 523 21.01 -2.39 28.96
C PRO A 523 22.19 -1.62 29.56
N ALA A 524 22.79 -0.71 28.80
CA ALA A 524 23.96 0.07 29.21
C ALA A 524 23.61 1.41 29.88
N LEU A 525 22.35 1.87 29.78
CA LEU A 525 21.95 3.19 30.24
C LEU A 525 22.02 3.27 31.76
N ALA A 526 23.01 4.02 32.25
CA ALA A 526 23.33 4.14 33.66
C ALA A 526 22.92 5.48 34.26
N SER A 527 22.73 6.50 33.42
CA SER A 527 22.36 7.85 33.85
C SER A 527 21.43 8.54 32.86
N LEU A 528 20.53 9.38 33.37
CA LEU A 528 19.70 10.31 32.58
C LEU A 528 20.31 11.71 32.45
N THR A 529 21.58 11.89 32.86
CA THR A 529 22.30 13.18 32.73
C THR A 529 22.10 13.74 31.34
N GLY A 530 21.80 15.03 31.24
CA GLY A 530 21.40 15.70 30.00
C GLY A 530 19.94 16.15 29.99
N LEU A 531 19.05 15.51 30.76
CA LEU A 531 17.63 15.88 30.79
C LEU A 531 17.28 16.92 31.88
N GLU A 532 18.27 17.53 32.54
CA GLU A 532 18.03 18.34 33.75
C GLU A 532 17.27 19.66 33.48
N GLN A 533 17.18 20.09 32.22
CA GLN A 533 16.43 21.29 31.83
C GLN A 533 14.94 21.01 31.58
N ILE A 534 14.53 19.75 31.47
CA ILE A 534 13.15 19.37 31.21
C ILE A 534 12.32 19.57 32.49
N ASN A 535 11.42 20.56 32.45
CA ASN A 535 10.54 20.87 33.59
C ASN A 535 9.16 20.25 33.45
N VAL A 536 8.67 20.04 32.23
CA VAL A 536 7.34 19.51 31.96
C VAL A 536 7.43 18.52 30.82
N ILE A 537 6.84 17.35 31.01
CA ILE A 537 6.55 16.38 29.95
C ILE A 537 5.03 16.36 29.80
N PRO A 538 4.45 17.00 28.78
CA PRO A 538 2.99 17.08 28.62
C PRO A 538 2.30 15.73 28.43
N GLY A 539 3.01 14.72 27.92
CA GLY A 539 2.51 13.36 27.75
C GLY A 539 3.13 12.37 28.72
N ASP A 540 3.43 11.17 28.24
CA ASP A 540 3.93 10.05 29.03
C ASP A 540 5.46 10.07 29.17
N ALA A 541 5.93 9.55 30.30
CA ALA A 541 7.33 9.28 30.56
C ALA A 541 7.50 7.82 30.98
N ARG A 542 8.07 6.98 30.12
CA ARG A 542 8.30 5.55 30.34
C ARG A 542 9.78 5.24 30.48
N LEU A 543 10.13 4.61 31.58
CA LEU A 543 11.47 4.12 31.89
C LEU A 543 11.37 2.64 32.26
N SER A 544 11.45 1.75 31.27
CA SER A 544 11.27 0.32 31.46
C SER A 544 12.50 -0.46 30.98
N ALA A 545 12.76 -1.63 31.57
CA ALA A 545 13.86 -2.52 31.15
C ALA A 545 15.26 -1.85 31.01
N ASN A 546 15.60 -0.87 31.87
CA ASN A 546 16.93 -0.25 31.92
C ASN A 546 17.72 -0.77 33.13
N PRO A 547 18.39 -1.94 33.04
CA PRO A 547 18.99 -2.62 34.19
C PRO A 547 20.18 -1.93 34.82
N SER A 548 20.84 -1.00 34.11
CA SER A 548 22.01 -0.27 34.62
C SER A 548 21.65 1.06 35.27
N LEU A 549 20.40 1.53 35.13
CA LEU A 549 19.97 2.85 35.59
C LEU A 549 19.92 2.91 37.12
N LEU A 550 20.76 3.74 37.72
CA LEU A 550 20.96 3.78 39.18
C LEU A 550 20.01 4.74 39.90
N ASP A 551 19.72 5.87 39.27
CA ASP A 551 18.93 6.96 39.81
C ASP A 551 18.28 7.78 38.68
N LEU A 552 17.42 8.72 39.05
CA LEU A 552 16.68 9.59 38.14
C LEU A 552 17.22 11.03 38.17
N HIS A 553 18.46 11.28 38.60
CA HIS A 553 18.97 12.66 38.83
C HIS A 553 18.97 13.54 37.57
N GLY A 554 19.01 12.93 36.38
CA GLY A 554 18.80 13.64 35.13
C GLY A 554 17.42 14.29 35.01
N LEU A 555 16.41 13.84 35.74
CA LEU A 555 15.06 14.42 35.79
C LEU A 555 14.87 15.40 36.96
N SER A 556 15.95 15.90 37.57
CA SER A 556 15.87 16.77 38.77
C SER A 556 15.18 18.11 38.55
N GLY A 557 15.02 18.56 37.30
CA GLY A 557 14.23 19.73 36.94
C GLY A 557 12.73 19.46 36.75
N LEU A 558 12.33 18.19 36.61
CA LEU A 558 10.98 17.78 36.23
C LEU A 558 9.97 18.15 37.33
N GLN A 559 8.95 18.92 36.96
CA GLN A 559 7.89 19.43 37.83
C GLN A 559 6.54 18.78 37.52
N GLU A 560 6.27 18.45 36.26
CA GLU A 560 4.96 17.93 35.85
C GLU A 560 5.10 16.87 34.75
N VAL A 561 4.36 15.78 34.89
CA VAL A 561 4.09 14.81 33.83
C VAL A 561 2.59 14.83 33.56
N GLY A 562 2.20 15.32 32.38
CA GLY A 562 0.79 15.44 32.01
C GLY A 562 0.12 14.11 31.71
N GLY A 563 0.88 13.05 31.45
CA GLY A 563 0.40 11.67 31.31
C GLY A 563 0.91 10.74 32.41
N ALA A 564 1.19 9.49 32.05
CA ALA A 564 1.71 8.48 32.96
C ALA A 564 3.24 8.58 33.10
N LEU A 565 3.73 8.57 34.34
CA LEU A 565 5.11 8.30 34.68
C LEU A 565 5.26 6.81 35.03
N GLU A 566 5.83 6.03 34.12
CA GLU A 566 6.03 4.59 34.24
C GLU A 566 7.50 4.29 34.57
N LEU A 567 7.74 3.77 35.77
CA LEU A 567 9.04 3.29 36.22
C LEU A 567 9.00 1.76 36.24
N GLY A 568 9.26 1.17 35.07
CA GLY A 568 9.08 -0.24 34.77
C GLY A 568 7.78 -0.57 34.05
N ALA A 569 7.61 -1.84 33.66
CA ALA A 569 6.43 -2.33 32.95
C ALA A 569 6.15 -3.80 33.29
N CYS A 570 4.97 -4.31 32.89
CA CYS A 570 4.67 -5.74 32.78
C CYS A 570 4.85 -6.17 31.32
N THR A 571 5.77 -7.09 31.02
CA THR A 571 5.76 -7.80 29.72
C THR A 571 4.88 -9.03 29.83
N ILE A 572 3.83 -9.17 29.02
CA ILE A 572 3.02 -10.39 28.97
C ILE A 572 3.72 -11.39 28.04
N THR A 573 4.06 -12.59 28.52
CA THR A 573 4.55 -13.65 27.62
C THR A 573 3.34 -14.42 27.05
N GLU A 574 3.26 -14.50 25.72
CA GLU A 574 2.06 -14.90 24.95
C GLU A 574 1.49 -16.29 25.27
N PHE A 575 2.26 -17.17 25.92
CA PHE A 575 1.89 -18.59 26.08
C PHE A 575 1.30 -18.97 27.45
N ASN A 576 1.29 -18.07 28.44
CA ASN A 576 0.80 -18.43 29.78
C ASN A 576 0.13 -17.29 30.56
N ASN A 577 -0.05 -16.10 29.98
CA ASN A 577 -0.47 -14.90 30.71
C ASN A 577 0.36 -14.67 31.99
N GLN A 578 1.58 -15.20 32.10
CA GLN A 578 2.47 -14.90 33.19
C GLN A 578 3.42 -13.85 32.68
N GLY A 579 3.03 -12.59 32.84
CA GLY A 579 3.94 -11.52 32.52
C GLY A 579 5.11 -11.46 33.51
N SER A 580 6.29 -11.12 33.01
CA SER A 580 7.43 -10.76 33.86
C SER A 580 7.48 -9.25 33.95
N ALA A 581 7.50 -8.72 35.18
CA ALA A 581 7.81 -7.32 35.38
C ALA A 581 9.23 -7.02 34.84
N THR A 582 9.34 -6.04 33.96
CA THR A 582 10.61 -5.57 33.36
C THR A 582 10.86 -4.14 33.82
N GLY A 583 11.30 -4.01 35.08
CA GLY A 583 11.60 -2.72 35.69
C GLY A 583 13.00 -2.19 35.37
N THR A 584 13.42 -1.21 36.17
CA THR A 584 14.79 -0.71 36.26
C THR A 584 15.46 -1.33 37.50
N PRO A 585 15.93 -2.59 37.44
CA PRO A 585 16.29 -3.34 38.65
C PRO A 585 17.40 -2.72 39.48
N ALA A 586 18.25 -1.83 38.93
CA ALA A 586 19.29 -1.14 39.71
C ALA A 586 18.83 0.15 40.42
N LEU A 587 17.58 0.58 40.20
CA LEU A 587 17.01 1.77 40.85
C LEU A 587 16.76 1.49 42.34
N HIS A 588 17.36 2.30 43.22
CA HIS A 588 17.25 2.11 44.67
C HIS A 588 16.21 3.02 45.34
N SER A 589 15.90 4.15 44.71
CA SER A 589 14.95 5.17 45.19
C SER A 589 14.47 6.05 44.03
N LEU A 590 13.47 6.89 44.27
CA LEU A 590 13.01 7.91 43.30
C LEU A 590 13.89 9.18 43.29
N ALA A 591 15.13 9.09 43.78
CA ALA A 591 16.05 10.21 43.86
C ALA A 591 16.27 10.82 42.47
N GLY A 592 16.11 12.14 42.37
CA GLY A 592 16.10 12.85 41.10
C GLY A 592 14.72 13.28 40.62
N LEU A 593 13.62 12.85 41.26
CA LEU A 593 12.29 13.44 41.04
C LEU A 593 11.97 14.55 42.06
N ASP A 594 12.99 15.25 42.54
CA ASP A 594 12.90 16.10 43.72
C ASP A 594 11.92 17.28 43.58
N GLN A 595 11.70 17.73 42.34
CA GLN A 595 10.82 18.84 41.97
C GLN A 595 9.46 18.39 41.42
N LEU A 596 9.22 17.09 41.23
CA LEU A 596 8.00 16.59 40.60
C LEU A 596 6.80 16.89 41.51
N GLU A 597 5.88 17.74 41.06
CA GLU A 597 4.70 18.19 41.81
C GLU A 597 3.46 17.35 41.48
N HIS A 598 3.33 16.93 40.22
CA HIS A 598 2.16 16.25 39.68
C HIS A 598 2.51 15.25 38.57
N ALA A 599 1.79 14.12 38.56
CA ALA A 599 1.67 13.21 37.42
C ALA A 599 0.21 12.75 37.26
N GLU A 600 -0.30 12.60 36.03
CA GLU A 600 -1.64 12.02 35.83
C GLU A 600 -1.67 10.54 36.21
N GLY A 601 -0.62 9.79 35.87
CA GLY A 601 -0.40 8.41 36.33
C GLY A 601 0.99 8.23 36.94
N LEU A 602 1.11 7.38 37.96
CA LEU A 602 2.39 6.91 38.47
C LEU A 602 2.37 5.39 38.60
N LEU A 603 3.10 4.72 37.73
CA LEU A 603 3.30 3.27 37.75
C LEU A 603 4.73 2.97 38.19
N ILE A 604 4.89 2.10 39.20
CA ILE A 604 6.20 1.65 39.68
C ILE A 604 6.19 0.12 39.75
N ALA A 605 6.85 -0.52 38.79
CA ALA A 605 6.78 -1.96 38.60
C ALA A 605 8.16 -2.62 38.39
N GLY A 606 8.37 -3.79 39.00
CA GLY A 606 9.53 -4.64 38.68
C GLY A 606 10.90 -4.09 39.08
N ASN A 607 10.97 -3.07 39.97
CA ASN A 607 12.23 -2.47 40.40
C ASN A 607 12.78 -3.23 41.62
N SER A 608 13.44 -4.35 41.36
CA SER A 608 13.82 -5.30 42.42
C SER A 608 14.76 -4.75 43.51
N GLN A 609 15.55 -3.70 43.26
CA GLN A 609 16.41 -3.06 44.28
C GLN A 609 15.79 -1.80 44.90
N LEU A 610 14.57 -1.44 44.52
CA LEU A 610 13.88 -0.28 45.08
C LEU A 610 13.54 -0.55 46.55
N THR A 611 14.12 0.24 47.45
CA THR A 611 13.93 0.08 48.92
C THR A 611 13.18 1.24 49.54
N SER A 612 13.05 2.36 48.83
CA SER A 612 12.38 3.57 49.28
C SER A 612 11.71 4.29 48.13
N LEU A 613 10.56 4.93 48.40
CA LEU A 613 9.90 5.86 47.48
C LEU A 613 10.34 7.32 47.74
N ALA A 614 11.33 7.53 48.60
CA ALA A 614 11.92 8.84 48.80
C ALA A 614 12.60 9.33 47.53
N GLY A 615 12.57 10.65 47.31
CA GLY A 615 13.13 11.29 46.12
C GLY A 615 12.12 12.10 45.30
N ALA A 616 10.83 11.99 45.61
CA ALA A 616 9.76 12.86 45.09
C ALA A 616 9.02 13.62 46.21
N PRO A 617 9.70 14.45 47.04
CA PRO A 617 9.10 15.13 48.17
C PRO A 617 8.15 16.28 47.79
N ALA A 618 8.24 16.77 46.55
CA ALA A 618 7.35 17.80 46.01
C ALA A 618 6.04 17.22 45.45
N LEU A 619 5.96 15.90 45.28
CA LEU A 619 4.81 15.24 44.66
C LEU A 619 3.61 15.38 45.60
N THR A 620 2.61 16.14 45.17
CA THR A 620 1.43 16.44 45.99
C THR A 620 0.17 15.79 45.45
N SER A 621 0.11 15.48 44.16
CA SER A 621 -1.05 14.84 43.55
C SER A 621 -0.69 13.88 42.43
N VAL A 622 -1.33 12.70 42.44
CA VAL A 622 -1.28 11.71 41.38
C VAL A 622 -2.72 11.35 40.99
N GLY A 623 -3.02 11.26 39.69
CA GLY A 623 -4.33 10.82 39.23
C GLY A 623 -4.53 9.33 39.55
N GLU A 624 -3.72 8.46 38.94
CA GLU A 624 -3.71 7.02 39.17
C GLU A 624 -2.37 6.55 39.75
N LEU A 625 -2.39 5.80 40.86
CA LEU A 625 -1.19 5.20 41.45
C LEU A 625 -1.23 3.68 41.37
N ASP A 626 -0.22 3.09 40.72
CA ASP A 626 0.02 1.65 40.71
C ASP A 626 1.45 1.30 41.16
N ILE A 627 1.56 0.45 42.18
CA ILE A 627 2.83 -0.03 42.73
C ILE A 627 2.74 -1.54 42.94
N HIS A 628 3.55 -2.30 42.19
CA HIS A 628 3.60 -3.75 42.28
C HIS A 628 4.98 -4.31 41.91
N ASP A 629 5.25 -5.57 42.24
CA ASP A 629 6.48 -6.30 41.87
C ASP A 629 7.81 -5.63 42.28
N ASN A 630 7.81 -4.82 43.35
CA ASN A 630 9.00 -4.20 43.94
C ASN A 630 9.44 -4.95 45.20
N ALA A 631 10.10 -6.10 45.04
CA ALA A 631 10.33 -7.09 46.10
C ALA A 631 11.04 -6.57 47.39
N ASN A 632 11.77 -5.46 47.32
CA ASN A 632 12.50 -4.88 48.46
C ASN A 632 11.83 -3.63 49.05
N LEU A 633 10.70 -3.21 48.48
CA LEU A 633 9.91 -2.12 49.01
C LEU A 633 9.02 -2.64 50.14
N SER A 634 8.86 -1.88 51.21
CA SER A 634 8.06 -2.31 52.37
C SER A 634 6.66 -1.70 52.32
N ALA A 635 5.64 -2.46 52.73
CA ALA A 635 4.27 -1.94 52.86
C ALA A 635 4.18 -0.65 53.70
N ALA A 636 5.03 -0.51 54.73
CA ALA A 636 5.07 0.70 55.56
C ALA A 636 5.58 1.94 54.79
N GLU A 637 6.49 1.73 53.84
CA GLU A 637 6.99 2.80 52.97
C GLU A 637 5.90 3.22 51.96
N ILE A 638 5.20 2.24 51.37
CA ILE A 638 4.09 2.48 50.45
C ILE A 638 2.95 3.22 51.15
N ASP A 639 2.55 2.76 52.34
CA ASP A 639 1.53 3.42 53.18
C ASP A 639 1.92 4.86 53.52
N ALA A 640 3.20 5.11 53.85
CA ALA A 640 3.69 6.44 54.16
C ALA A 640 3.69 7.37 52.95
N PHE A 641 4.03 6.84 51.77
CA PHE A 641 3.99 7.56 50.50
C PHE A 641 2.56 7.92 50.11
N MET A 642 1.63 6.95 50.15
CA MET A 642 0.20 7.20 49.89
C MET A 642 -0.41 8.22 50.85
N ALA A 643 0.01 8.23 52.12
CA ALA A 643 -0.48 9.20 53.09
C ALA A 643 0.03 10.63 52.86
N ALA A 644 1.08 10.80 52.05
CA ALA A 644 1.72 12.08 51.76
C ALA A 644 1.18 12.76 50.49
N ILE A 645 0.44 12.04 49.64
CA ILE A 645 0.04 12.47 48.28
C ILE A 645 -1.49 12.39 48.17
N ASP A 646 -2.09 13.34 47.44
CA ASP A 646 -3.50 13.28 47.05
C ASP A 646 -3.65 12.36 45.83
N ILE A 647 -4.43 11.28 45.97
CA ILE A 647 -4.57 10.25 44.94
C ILE A 647 -6.03 10.13 44.53
N SER A 648 -6.32 10.30 43.24
CA SER A 648 -7.71 10.23 42.75
C SER A 648 -8.22 8.79 42.65
N GLU A 649 -7.39 7.89 42.11
CA GLU A 649 -7.59 6.45 42.03
C GLU A 649 -6.28 5.73 42.41
N ALA A 650 -6.36 4.72 43.29
CA ALA A 650 -5.19 4.02 43.78
C ALA A 650 -5.41 2.50 43.72
N SER A 651 -4.49 1.80 43.07
CA SER A 651 -4.33 0.34 43.13
C SER A 651 -2.98 0.01 43.74
N VAL A 652 -2.98 -0.64 44.90
CA VAL A 652 -1.74 -1.03 45.58
C VAL A 652 -1.77 -2.51 45.88
N CYS A 653 -0.79 -3.21 45.31
CA CYS A 653 -0.67 -4.67 45.35
C CYS A 653 0.65 -5.06 46.01
N ASP A 654 0.79 -4.81 47.31
CA ASP A 654 1.88 -5.39 48.11
C ASP A 654 1.42 -5.75 49.54
N LEU A 655 0.89 -6.97 49.70
CA LEU A 655 0.66 -7.58 51.02
C LEU A 655 0.97 -9.08 50.99
N GLY A 656 2.26 -9.44 51.04
CA GLY A 656 2.80 -10.60 51.78
C GLY A 656 2.14 -11.99 51.61
N ASN A 657 1.28 -12.22 50.63
CA ASN A 657 0.56 -13.46 50.41
C ASN A 657 0.08 -13.49 48.94
N PHE A 658 0.58 -14.49 48.21
CA PHE A 658 0.27 -14.87 46.83
C PHE A 658 -1.17 -14.53 46.36
N ASP A 659 -1.27 -13.55 45.45
CA ASP A 659 -2.23 -13.40 44.32
C ASP A 659 -2.39 -11.92 43.94
N CYS A 660 -1.28 -11.24 43.61
CA CYS A 660 -1.32 -9.96 42.89
C CYS A 660 -0.94 -10.25 41.43
N ASP A 661 -1.79 -10.98 40.73
CA ASP A 661 -1.62 -11.42 39.35
C ASP A 661 -1.98 -10.31 38.34
N TRP A 662 -1.48 -9.09 38.54
CA TRP A 662 -1.79 -7.95 37.65
C TRP A 662 -1.11 -8.11 36.29
N CYS A 663 0.09 -8.71 36.23
CA CYS A 663 0.65 -9.17 34.96
C CYS A 663 -0.07 -10.41 34.36
N GLN A 664 -1.26 -10.82 34.85
CA GLN A 664 -2.16 -11.80 34.21
C GLN A 664 -3.47 -11.22 33.66
N SER A 665 -3.84 -9.98 34.02
CA SER A 665 -5.07 -9.35 33.53
C SER A 665 -4.74 -8.01 32.87
N GLY A 666 -4.63 -8.04 31.55
CA GLY A 666 -4.43 -6.85 30.72
C GLY A 666 -5.43 -5.75 31.07
N PHE A 667 -4.90 -4.60 31.45
CA PHE A 667 -5.61 -3.34 31.28
C PHE A 667 -5.22 -2.78 29.91
N ILE A 668 -6.20 -2.73 29.03
CA ILE A 668 -6.16 -1.99 27.76
C ILE A 668 -6.64 -0.57 28.15
N PRO A 669 -5.88 0.52 27.92
CA PRO A 669 -6.41 1.86 28.08
C PRO A 669 -7.52 2.06 27.02
N GLN A 670 -8.67 2.61 27.43
CA GLN A 670 -9.72 3.06 26.50
C GLN A 670 -9.36 4.37 25.82
#